data_AF-A8Q973-F1
#
_entry.id   AF-A8Q973-F1
#
_cell.length_a   1.000
_cell.length_b   1.000
_cell.length_c   1.000
_cell.angle_alpha   90.00
_cell.angle_beta   90.00
_cell.angle_gamma   90.00
#
_symmetry.space_group_name_H-M   'P 1'
#
loop_
_entity.id
_entity.type
_entity.pdbx_description
1 polymer ?
#
loop_
_entity_poly.entity_id
_entity_poly.type
_entity_poly.pdbx_seq_one_letter_code
_entity_poly.pdbx_strand_id
1 'polypeptide(L)'
;MSGTDAMVQRGQSYVVDPFEQYTLNAPQSQYDPSRAAAVHNNVTGDAATGQDFATNAPMGDYNFHVGNAAYSQSRQHLLPNSESHLQSDPFLTREENSDAAMRNGTLGGTTVNSATRDQPYGRALDLNEKPPKKHRSSKFKWLMALLAAIIAIIIILAAVLGGVLGSRANDDDDDKNNQSVPRSKIGSGNVQTNVVGTFPQNVFDDASKAASQGNTDPLSYRATDPYGNPMFIAESNTAVPSFGDPAGKCGKDPWKASNNLNNGRPGHPRLIAPKHMWDCLEDRIHNDAYLTAWNYTIMQNATNYVDEDPVKYDVDGGLTLSGILDVSRIVQQRIKAWAYAWRMTHDKKFSDRAYKEMQVAAGNTSQPFGDGDKRWNPDHFLDTAEMASAYAFAYDWMYDAWNDQQKSYIIDWIVRFGLAQGLDMYNKGSAWWSQSSSGNGNWNCVCNGGLVFSALAIQNDVQGDLKSTTDQILSKALDNAKNNCMRAVYEDGTWSETPNYWYFGTNAQARMVSALITATGSDQGLMDQNKNWAKTSEFHMYVTGNAGMFAYGDNGPNKFSTTANQLFLYSQLAKQPMYALFQRDRADAASDPLSMFWYDSTPRGGFFNGLPLDRFFDNDQGSWVSMRSTWTDMSGNYVAMKASNMTGHQTHGDLDAGDFVIDSLGTRFVGEYGSDNYLAKDYFASEEDGATRWKYFRKGTQGQNTLVIGKQNQNSSCKPNIKFESSNTKQNGDLGFTPGGDSTVYTVADLSSCYGKQDNGAVQRGIRFVNGRRQVLVQDEVKKQDKEIQWRVQTNATVTLSDDKKTATLEINKVIDPNASIKQFTASIPPVKMKATILSPDNAQFEAGPAYDKKSKMPNYYYGADAIPKQGTDDNGHAINPEVPDLEVTVLSITLPGDVDTNIQVWWQPEYAEAIDADKNPPKSVALSDWSLTSH
;
A
#
# COMPACT_ATOMS: atom_id res chain seq x y z
N MET A 1 22.70 -8.08 -23.08
CA MET A 1 22.83 -6.97 -22.12
C MET A 1 22.17 -5.72 -22.74
N SER A 2 20.85 -5.56 -22.88
CA SER A 2 19.68 -6.18 -22.22
C SER A 2 19.63 -5.98 -20.70
N GLY A 3 19.28 -4.76 -20.29
CA GLY A 3 18.49 -4.55 -19.06
C GLY A 3 17.02 -4.88 -19.32
N THR A 4 16.21 -5.00 -18.26
CA THR A 4 14.82 -5.46 -18.33
C THR A 4 14.01 -4.81 -17.19
N ASP A 5 13.04 -3.96 -17.51
CA ASP A 5 12.35 -3.10 -16.54
C ASP A 5 10.82 -3.23 -16.70
N ALA A 6 10.06 -3.54 -15.63
CA ALA A 6 8.59 -3.53 -15.62
C ALA A 6 7.96 -3.59 -14.22
N MET A 7 6.68 -3.22 -14.19
CA MET A 7 5.66 -3.27 -13.15
C MET A 7 6.00 -2.60 -11.81
N VAL A 8 5.34 -1.45 -11.62
CA VAL A 8 5.11 -0.74 -10.34
C VAL A 8 6.27 0.07 -9.74
N GLN A 9 6.78 1.05 -10.50
CA GLN A 9 7.33 2.28 -9.90
C GLN A 9 6.98 3.57 -10.66
N ARG A 10 6.13 4.41 -10.06
CA ARG A 10 6.62 5.66 -9.44
C ARG A 10 5.63 6.36 -8.50
N GLY A 11 5.37 5.71 -7.37
CA GLY A 11 5.58 6.41 -6.11
C GLY A 11 6.94 5.96 -5.54
N GLN A 12 7.68 6.82 -4.83
CA GLN A 12 8.78 6.34 -3.99
C GLN A 12 8.16 5.75 -2.72
N SER A 13 7.92 4.45 -2.57
CA SER A 13 7.37 4.00 -1.26
C SER A 13 8.44 4.10 -0.16
N TYR A 14 8.06 4.20 1.13
CA TYR A 14 8.94 4.00 2.29
C TYR A 14 8.16 3.25 3.37
N VAL A 15 7.47 2.16 3.01
CA VAL A 15 7.36 1.07 3.99
C VAL A 15 8.77 0.53 4.12
N VAL A 16 9.56 1.05 5.07
CA VAL A 16 10.99 0.70 5.20
C VAL A 16 11.09 -0.80 5.36
N ASP A 17 11.50 -1.42 4.26
CA ASP A 17 11.81 -2.82 4.16
C ASP A 17 12.94 -3.12 5.17
N PRO A 18 12.68 -3.88 6.24
CA PRO A 18 13.74 -4.26 7.17
C PRO A 18 14.83 -5.09 6.48
N PHE A 19 14.50 -5.80 5.38
CA PHE A 19 15.44 -6.66 4.65
C PHE A 19 16.46 -5.87 3.82
N GLU A 20 16.11 -4.70 3.24
CA GLU A 20 17.04 -3.89 2.44
C GLU A 20 18.30 -3.45 3.23
N GLN A 21 18.15 -3.09 4.51
CA GLN A 21 19.25 -2.53 5.31
C GLN A 21 20.38 -3.53 5.57
N TYR A 22 20.11 -4.84 5.56
CA TYR A 22 21.13 -5.86 5.81
C TYR A 22 22.08 -6.13 4.63
N THR A 23 21.89 -5.47 3.49
CA THR A 23 22.75 -5.65 2.30
C THR A 23 23.93 -4.66 2.20
N LEU A 24 23.97 -3.64 3.07
CA LEU A 24 25.11 -2.71 3.14
C LEU A 24 26.13 -3.16 4.19
N ASN A 25 27.38 -3.34 3.76
CA ASN A 25 28.51 -3.69 4.62
C ASN A 25 28.96 -2.51 5.51
N ALA A 26 28.16 -2.17 6.52
CA ALA A 26 28.58 -1.28 7.60
C ALA A 26 29.46 -2.05 8.61
N PRO A 27 30.60 -1.49 9.06
CA PRO A 27 31.43 -2.14 10.08
C PRO A 27 30.72 -2.12 11.44
N GLN A 28 30.94 -3.18 12.25
CA GLN A 28 30.35 -3.32 13.58
C GLN A 28 30.63 -2.09 14.47
N SER A 29 29.60 -1.28 14.72
CA SER A 29 29.59 -0.29 15.80
C SER A 29 28.87 -0.87 17.02
N GLN A 30 29.32 -0.49 18.22
CA GLN A 30 28.94 -1.18 19.45
C GLN A 30 27.62 -0.66 20.03
N TYR A 31 26.50 -1.22 19.58
CA TYR A 31 25.25 -1.20 20.38
C TYR A 31 25.24 -2.41 21.32
N ASP A 32 25.41 -2.15 22.60
CA ASP A 32 25.33 -3.14 23.68
C ASP A 32 24.01 -2.92 24.45
N PRO A 33 22.96 -3.73 24.20
CA PRO A 33 21.66 -3.53 24.85
C PRO A 33 21.70 -3.68 26.37
N SER A 34 22.73 -4.33 26.95
CA SER A 34 22.85 -4.48 28.40
C SER A 34 23.16 -3.18 29.13
N ARG A 35 23.60 -2.12 28.42
CA ARG A 35 23.99 -0.83 29.04
C ARG A 35 22.84 0.08 29.46
N ALA A 36 21.60 -0.19 29.05
CA ALA A 36 20.43 0.55 29.56
C ALA A 36 20.27 0.36 31.09
N ALA A 37 20.55 -0.83 31.60
CA ALA A 37 20.36 -1.21 33.01
C ALA A 37 21.35 -0.57 34.01
N ALA A 38 22.21 0.35 33.59
CA ALA A 38 23.38 0.82 34.35
C ALA A 38 23.31 2.28 34.85
N VAL A 39 22.17 2.98 34.73
CA VAL A 39 22.01 4.39 35.20
C VAL A 39 20.80 4.60 36.14
N HIS A 40 20.40 3.57 36.88
CA HIS A 40 19.34 3.70 37.91
C HIS A 40 19.64 2.97 39.22
N ASN A 41 20.74 3.34 39.88
CA ASN A 41 21.02 2.95 41.28
C ASN A 41 21.97 3.93 41.99
N ASN A 42 21.50 5.16 42.28
CA ASN A 42 22.08 6.04 43.32
C ASN A 42 21.27 7.34 43.55
N VAL A 43 20.07 7.24 44.15
CA VAL A 43 19.59 8.14 45.23
C VAL A 43 18.55 7.37 46.04
N THR A 44 18.87 7.05 47.30
CA THR A 44 17.88 6.73 48.34
C THR A 44 18.21 7.62 49.54
N GLY A 45 17.22 8.38 50.03
CA GLY A 45 17.49 9.40 51.07
C GLY A 45 16.30 10.33 51.33
N ASP A 46 15.37 9.83 52.14
CA ASP A 46 14.38 10.48 53.03
C ASP A 46 13.87 11.93 52.80
N ALA A 47 12.58 12.11 53.11
CA ALA A 47 11.91 13.41 53.09
C ALA A 47 12.02 14.15 54.44
N ALA A 48 12.23 15.47 54.39
CA ALA A 48 12.02 16.37 55.53
C ALA A 48 11.55 17.77 55.10
N THR A 49 10.72 18.37 55.94
CA THR A 49 10.13 19.72 55.83
C THR A 49 11.13 20.87 56.05
N GLY A 50 10.91 22.03 55.43
CA GLY A 50 11.61 23.28 55.85
C GLY A 50 11.19 24.54 55.08
N GLN A 51 11.06 25.66 55.78
CA GLN A 51 10.76 27.00 55.23
C GLN A 51 12.01 27.80 54.84
N ASP A 52 11.80 28.81 53.99
CA ASP A 52 12.46 30.13 53.93
C ASP A 52 14.00 30.24 54.10
N PHE A 53 14.66 30.81 53.09
CA PHE A 53 15.55 31.96 53.27
C PHE A 53 15.66 32.79 51.98
N ALA A 54 16.03 34.07 52.09
CA ALA A 54 16.03 35.03 50.99
C ALA A 54 17.29 35.92 50.96
N THR A 55 17.41 36.68 49.87
CA THR A 55 18.24 37.89 49.63
C THR A 55 19.63 37.76 48.94
N ASN A 56 19.82 38.67 47.96
CA ASN A 56 21.05 39.34 47.50
C ASN A 56 22.17 38.59 46.72
N ALA A 57 22.08 38.62 45.38
CA ALA A 57 22.81 39.53 44.44
C ALA A 57 24.32 39.87 44.65
N PRO A 58 25.12 40.34 43.64
CA PRO A 58 24.68 40.91 42.34
C PRO A 58 25.53 40.63 41.05
N MET A 59 24.96 41.04 39.91
CA MET A 59 25.56 41.61 38.66
C MET A 59 26.63 40.88 37.83
N GLY A 60 26.45 41.00 36.51
CA GLY A 60 27.42 40.69 35.44
C GLY A 60 26.85 41.06 34.07
N ASP A 61 26.93 42.32 33.66
CA ASP A 61 26.35 42.83 32.40
C ASP A 61 27.05 42.32 31.14
N TYR A 62 26.27 42.01 30.10
CA TYR A 62 26.65 42.27 28.70
C TYR A 62 25.42 42.53 27.82
N ASN A 63 25.28 43.79 27.37
CA ASN A 63 24.30 44.20 26.36
C ASN A 63 24.84 43.96 24.94
N PHE A 64 23.99 43.69 23.95
CA PHE A 64 24.02 44.42 22.67
C PHE A 64 22.66 44.41 21.93
N HIS A 65 22.42 45.50 21.20
CA HIS A 65 21.14 46.07 20.74
C HIS A 65 20.06 45.20 20.09
N VAL A 66 18.80 45.55 20.41
CA VAL A 66 17.61 45.35 19.58
C VAL A 66 17.45 46.54 18.61
N GLY A 67 17.16 46.27 17.33
CA GLY A 67 16.80 47.28 16.34
C GLY A 67 15.29 47.30 16.09
N ASN A 68 14.58 48.31 16.59
CA ASN A 68 13.13 48.44 16.44
C ASN A 68 12.80 49.56 15.43
N ALA A 69 11.94 49.29 14.44
CA ALA A 69 11.47 50.28 13.47
C ALA A 69 9.97 50.11 13.22
N ALA A 70 9.18 51.05 13.72
CA ALA A 70 7.74 51.10 13.51
C ALA A 70 7.38 52.20 12.50
N TYR A 71 6.32 52.01 11.72
CA TYR A 71 5.58 53.12 11.11
C TYR A 71 4.07 52.85 11.11
N SER A 72 3.28 53.90 10.88
CA SER A 72 2.01 54.10 11.57
C SER A 72 0.74 54.08 10.70
N GLN A 73 -0.30 53.47 11.25
CA GLN A 73 -1.70 53.95 11.31
C GLN A 73 -2.40 54.50 10.04
N SER A 74 -3.56 53.93 9.76
CA SER A 74 -4.79 54.72 9.58
C SER A 74 -6.01 53.97 10.15
N ARG A 75 -7.08 54.69 10.52
CA ARG A 75 -8.35 54.20 11.08
C ARG A 75 -9.51 55.06 10.55
N GLN A 76 -10.75 54.62 10.86
CA GLN A 76 -12.03 55.36 10.74
C GLN A 76 -12.60 55.45 9.31
N HIS A 77 -13.92 55.43 9.07
CA HIS A 77 -15.12 54.90 9.78
C HIS A 77 -16.19 54.69 8.65
N LEU A 78 -17.19 53.79 8.73
CA LEU A 78 -18.51 53.97 9.38
C LEU A 78 -19.39 52.71 9.12
N LEU A 79 -20.53 52.61 9.83
CA LEU A 79 -21.66 51.66 9.64
C LEU A 79 -22.97 52.51 9.56
N PRO A 80 -24.23 51.98 9.48
CA PRO A 80 -24.75 50.60 9.33
C PRO A 80 -25.90 50.45 8.27
N ASN A 81 -26.70 49.37 8.38
CA ASN A 81 -28.07 49.14 7.83
C ASN A 81 -28.18 48.75 6.32
N SER A 82 -29.14 47.91 5.87
CA SER A 82 -30.29 47.22 6.51
C SER A 82 -30.70 45.90 5.80
N GLU A 83 -31.48 45.05 6.48
CA GLU A 83 -32.69 44.27 6.06
C GLU A 83 -33.01 44.08 4.54
N SER A 84 -33.55 42.95 4.04
CA SER A 84 -34.01 41.68 4.66
C SER A 84 -34.41 40.58 3.63
N HIS A 85 -34.76 39.38 4.14
CA HIS A 85 -35.73 38.38 3.62
C HIS A 85 -35.46 37.46 2.38
N LEU A 86 -35.47 36.14 2.70
CA LEU A 86 -36.25 35.03 2.11
C LEU A 86 -35.92 34.37 0.72
N GLN A 87 -35.53 33.09 0.85
CA GLN A 87 -36.05 31.89 0.13
C GLN A 87 -35.57 31.49 -1.29
N SER A 88 -35.61 30.15 -1.47
CA SER A 88 -35.71 29.34 -2.70
C SER A 88 -34.52 29.23 -3.68
N ASP A 89 -33.83 28.09 -3.57
CA ASP A 89 -33.57 27.15 -4.69
C ASP A 89 -34.84 26.92 -5.56
N PRO A 90 -34.77 26.52 -6.86
CA PRO A 90 -33.85 25.47 -7.33
C PRO A 90 -33.33 25.51 -8.80
N PHE A 91 -32.41 24.58 -9.07
CA PHE A 91 -32.15 23.76 -10.28
C PHE A 91 -32.69 24.11 -11.70
N LEU A 92 -31.82 23.77 -12.68
CA LEU A 92 -32.03 23.18 -14.02
C LEU A 92 -32.22 24.03 -15.30
N THR A 93 -31.49 23.56 -16.33
CA THR A 93 -31.74 23.56 -17.78
C THR A 93 -31.87 24.87 -18.57
N ARG A 94 -31.16 24.91 -19.71
CA ARG A 94 -31.76 25.28 -20.99
C ARG A 94 -31.02 24.68 -22.19
N GLU A 95 -31.74 23.92 -23.02
CA GLU A 95 -31.35 23.54 -24.39
C GLU A 95 -32.07 24.41 -25.44
N GLU A 96 -31.84 24.07 -26.71
CA GLU A 96 -32.67 24.35 -27.91
C GLU A 96 -32.33 25.57 -28.80
N ASN A 97 -31.64 25.25 -29.90
CA ASN A 97 -32.14 25.27 -31.28
C ASN A 97 -32.74 26.56 -31.88
N SER A 98 -32.16 27.01 -33.01
CA SER A 98 -32.93 27.52 -34.16
C SER A 98 -32.16 27.41 -35.48
N ASP A 99 -32.90 27.35 -36.59
CA ASP A 99 -32.52 26.73 -37.86
C ASP A 99 -31.96 27.67 -38.98
N ALA A 100 -31.18 27.04 -39.88
CA ALA A 100 -31.22 27.15 -41.35
C ALA A 100 -30.93 28.46 -42.17
N ALA A 101 -29.97 28.29 -43.11
CA ALA A 101 -30.11 28.46 -44.58
C ALA A 101 -29.58 29.69 -45.39
N MET A 102 -28.98 29.34 -46.54
CA MET A 102 -28.91 30.03 -47.86
C MET A 102 -27.92 31.19 -48.18
N ARG A 103 -26.73 30.76 -48.67
CA ARG A 103 -26.06 31.13 -49.95
C ARG A 103 -26.21 32.53 -50.59
N ASN A 104 -25.08 33.20 -50.79
CA ASN A 104 -24.39 33.49 -52.08
C ASN A 104 -23.01 34.14 -51.75
N GLY A 105 -21.90 34.08 -52.51
CA GLY A 105 -21.60 33.75 -53.92
C GLY A 105 -20.87 34.96 -54.53
N THR A 106 -19.59 34.96 -54.94
CA THR A 106 -18.86 34.27 -56.06
C THR A 106 -17.36 34.68 -55.88
N LEU A 107 -16.24 34.08 -56.34
CA LEU A 107 -15.76 33.28 -57.49
C LEU A 107 -14.99 32.01 -56.98
N GLY A 108 -14.16 31.21 -57.69
CA GLY A 108 -13.54 31.22 -59.04
C GLY A 108 -12.08 31.73 -59.03
N GLY A 109 -11.06 31.08 -59.63
CA GLY A 109 -11.02 29.85 -60.45
C GLY A 109 -9.64 29.11 -60.39
N THR A 110 -9.42 28.11 -61.26
CA THR A 110 -8.51 26.96 -61.01
C THR A 110 -7.41 26.68 -62.06
N THR A 111 -6.33 25.97 -61.63
CA THR A 111 -5.36 25.16 -62.44
C THR A 111 -4.45 25.94 -63.42
N VAL A 112 -3.37 25.42 -64.06
CA VAL A 112 -3.02 24.08 -64.60
C VAL A 112 -1.48 23.87 -64.74
N ASN A 113 -1.02 22.60 -64.78
CA ASN A 113 0.15 22.04 -65.51
C ASN A 113 1.58 21.95 -64.91
N SER A 114 2.39 21.12 -65.60
CA SER A 114 3.67 20.50 -65.21
C SER A 114 4.74 20.56 -66.32
N ALA A 115 6.03 20.35 -65.99
CA ALA A 115 7.05 19.72 -66.85
C ALA A 115 8.40 19.52 -66.10
N THR A 116 9.25 18.62 -66.59
CA THR A 116 10.61 18.31 -66.09
C THR A 116 11.65 18.37 -67.21
N ARG A 117 12.94 18.66 -66.93
CA ARG A 117 14.09 18.04 -67.66
C ARG A 117 15.51 18.32 -67.12
N ASP A 118 16.27 17.23 -66.98
CA ASP A 118 17.69 16.95 -67.35
C ASP A 118 18.92 17.68 -66.71
N GLN A 119 20.09 17.09 -66.99
CA GLN A 119 21.39 17.08 -66.26
C GLN A 119 22.58 17.55 -67.20
N PRO A 120 23.93 17.35 -66.99
CA PRO A 120 24.69 16.40 -66.13
C PRO A 120 26.07 16.85 -65.52
N TYR A 121 26.92 15.85 -65.14
CA TYR A 121 28.25 15.81 -64.44
C TYR A 121 28.17 15.66 -62.89
N GLY A 122 29.09 15.01 -62.14
CA GLY A 122 30.34 14.21 -62.37
C GLY A 122 30.98 13.85 -60.98
N ARG A 123 31.99 12.97 -60.76
CA ARG A 123 32.87 12.10 -61.60
C ARG A 123 33.41 10.87 -60.75
N ALA A 124 34.65 10.40 -61.00
CA ALA A 124 35.43 9.28 -60.37
C ALA A 124 35.72 9.44 -58.83
N LEU A 125 35.86 8.40 -57.99
CA LEU A 125 36.84 7.25 -57.92
C LEU A 125 38.31 7.73 -57.67
N ASP A 126 39.17 7.14 -56.81
CA ASP A 126 39.35 5.71 -56.47
C ASP A 126 40.23 5.41 -55.20
N LEU A 127 40.26 4.14 -54.74
CA LEU A 127 41.32 3.31 -54.06
C LEU A 127 42.30 3.78 -52.91
N ASN A 128 42.21 3.06 -51.76
CA ASN A 128 43.27 2.28 -51.00
C ASN A 128 44.41 2.85 -50.07
N GLU A 129 44.81 1.94 -49.13
CA GLU A 129 46.11 1.74 -48.39
C GLU A 129 46.52 2.48 -47.07
N LYS A 130 46.23 1.82 -45.93
CA LYS A 130 47.14 1.34 -44.84
C LYS A 130 47.82 2.30 -43.80
N PRO A 131 48.31 1.77 -42.63
CA PRO A 131 48.47 2.56 -41.39
C PRO A 131 49.88 2.58 -40.72
N PRO A 132 50.10 3.47 -39.72
CA PRO A 132 51.24 3.43 -38.79
C PRO A 132 51.05 2.45 -37.61
N LYS A 133 52.09 2.27 -36.77
CA LYS A 133 52.31 1.07 -35.94
C LYS A 133 52.02 1.24 -34.44
N LYS A 134 51.67 0.13 -33.76
CA LYS A 134 51.47 0.02 -32.30
C LYS A 134 52.78 0.18 -31.51
N HIS A 135 52.76 0.96 -30.44
CA HIS A 135 53.68 0.78 -29.31
C HIS A 135 53.19 -0.37 -28.42
N ARG A 136 54.11 -1.22 -27.92
CA ARG A 136 53.79 -2.42 -27.12
C ARG A 136 54.25 -2.20 -25.68
N SER A 137 53.31 -2.00 -24.74
CA SER A 137 53.63 -1.81 -23.32
C SER A 137 53.70 -3.14 -22.56
N SER A 138 54.48 -3.19 -21.48
CA SER A 138 54.80 -4.42 -20.74
C SER A 138 53.64 -4.98 -19.88
N LYS A 139 52.59 -4.20 -19.62
CA LYS A 139 51.50 -4.51 -18.67
C LYS A 139 50.77 -5.84 -18.96
N PHE A 140 50.69 -6.27 -20.22
CA PHE A 140 49.95 -7.47 -20.62
C PHE A 140 50.54 -8.79 -20.05
N LYS A 141 51.86 -8.85 -19.79
CA LYS A 141 52.48 -10.07 -19.23
C LYS A 141 52.10 -10.30 -17.77
N TRP A 142 51.96 -9.24 -16.99
CA TRP A 142 51.57 -9.33 -15.57
C TRP A 142 50.11 -9.77 -15.41
N LEU A 143 49.21 -9.24 -16.24
CA LEU A 143 47.79 -9.61 -16.24
C LEU A 143 47.57 -11.11 -16.53
N MET A 144 48.33 -11.68 -17.48
CA MET A 144 48.27 -13.11 -17.79
C MET A 144 48.83 -14.01 -16.67
N ALA A 145 49.86 -13.55 -15.95
CA ALA A 145 50.36 -14.28 -14.78
C ALA A 145 49.35 -14.27 -13.62
N LEU A 146 48.63 -13.15 -13.42
CA LEU A 146 47.55 -13.05 -12.44
C LEU A 146 46.38 -14.00 -12.78
N LEU A 147 45.97 -14.05 -14.05
CA LEU A 147 44.91 -14.98 -14.50
C LEU A 147 45.28 -16.45 -14.26
N ALA A 148 46.53 -16.84 -14.57
CA ALA A 148 47.01 -18.20 -14.37
C ALA A 148 47.01 -18.61 -12.88
N ALA A 149 47.37 -17.69 -11.97
CA ALA A 149 47.31 -17.92 -10.53
C ALA A 149 45.87 -18.13 -10.02
N ILE A 150 44.91 -17.33 -10.51
CA ILE A 150 43.49 -17.45 -10.15
C ILE A 150 42.93 -18.81 -10.61
N ILE A 151 43.23 -19.23 -11.84
CA ILE A 151 42.79 -20.52 -12.39
C ILE A 151 43.37 -21.70 -11.57
N ALA A 152 44.64 -21.62 -11.14
CA ALA A 152 45.25 -22.64 -10.30
C ALA A 152 44.55 -22.78 -8.93
N ILE A 153 44.15 -21.66 -8.31
CA ILE A 153 43.41 -21.65 -7.03
C ILE A 153 42.03 -22.30 -7.20
N ILE A 154 41.31 -21.99 -8.29
CA ILE A 154 40.00 -22.58 -8.58
C ILE A 154 40.08 -24.11 -8.74
N ILE A 155 41.12 -24.62 -9.43
CA ILE A 155 41.33 -26.06 -9.60
C ILE A 155 41.60 -26.76 -8.27
N ILE A 156 42.39 -26.13 -7.38
CA ILE A 156 42.67 -26.67 -6.03
C ILE A 156 41.39 -26.72 -5.19
N LEU A 157 40.57 -25.66 -5.21
CA LEU A 157 39.29 -25.62 -4.49
C LEU A 157 38.31 -26.69 -5.00
N ALA A 158 38.21 -26.87 -6.32
CA ALA A 158 37.37 -27.92 -6.92
C ALA A 158 37.80 -29.34 -6.49
N ALA A 159 39.11 -29.60 -6.43
CA ALA A 159 39.64 -30.88 -5.95
C ALA A 159 39.33 -31.13 -4.46
N VAL A 160 39.40 -30.09 -3.62
CA VAL A 160 39.06 -30.18 -2.19
C VAL A 160 37.55 -30.43 -1.98
N LEU A 161 36.67 -29.71 -2.68
CA LEU A 161 35.22 -29.98 -2.58
C LEU A 161 34.86 -31.40 -3.07
N GLY A 162 35.46 -31.86 -4.17
CA GLY A 162 35.23 -33.22 -4.69
C GLY A 162 35.62 -34.31 -3.67
N GLY A 163 36.74 -34.13 -2.97
CA GLY A 163 37.18 -35.06 -1.93
C GLY A 163 36.30 -35.07 -0.68
N VAL A 164 35.71 -33.94 -0.30
CA VAL A 164 34.85 -33.82 0.91
C VAL A 164 33.42 -34.30 0.67
N LEU A 165 32.87 -34.06 -0.53
CA LEU A 165 31.50 -34.47 -0.86
C LEU A 165 31.38 -35.96 -1.23
N GLY A 166 32.45 -36.57 -1.74
CA GLY A 166 32.48 -37.98 -2.16
C GLY A 166 32.51 -39.03 -1.03
N SER A 167 32.36 -38.65 0.24
CA SER A 167 32.56 -39.54 1.40
C SER A 167 31.37 -39.62 2.37
N ARG A 168 30.15 -39.22 1.94
CA ARG A 168 28.93 -39.20 2.79
C ARG A 168 27.66 -39.70 2.07
N ALA A 169 27.81 -40.66 1.17
CA ALA A 169 26.69 -41.40 0.58
C ALA A 169 26.99 -42.90 0.64
N ASN A 170 26.40 -43.58 1.62
CA ASN A 170 26.10 -45.01 1.69
C ASN A 170 25.38 -45.26 3.03
N ASP A 171 24.12 -45.69 2.95
CA ASP A 171 23.57 -46.88 3.61
C ASP A 171 22.06 -46.93 3.27
N ASP A 172 21.61 -48.06 2.73
CA ASP A 172 20.22 -48.33 2.35
C ASP A 172 19.44 -48.94 3.53
N ASP A 173 18.11 -48.85 3.53
CA ASP A 173 17.26 -50.06 3.58
C ASP A 173 15.76 -49.79 3.27
N ASP A 174 15.07 -50.86 2.89
CA ASP A 174 13.66 -50.94 2.44
C ASP A 174 12.64 -50.85 3.61
N ASP A 175 11.45 -50.28 3.37
CA ASP A 175 10.18 -50.95 3.72
C ASP A 175 8.97 -50.48 2.90
N LYS A 176 7.86 -51.24 2.88
CA LYS A 176 6.81 -51.17 1.85
C LYS A 176 5.38 -50.93 2.37
N ASN A 177 4.59 -50.27 1.51
CA ASN A 177 3.13 -50.20 1.48
C ASN A 177 2.38 -49.64 2.71
N ASN A 178 1.87 -48.41 2.57
CA ASN A 178 0.45 -48.16 2.83
C ASN A 178 -0.09 -47.08 1.87
N GLN A 179 -1.39 -47.08 1.57
CA GLN A 179 -2.00 -46.08 0.69
C GLN A 179 -2.29 -44.78 1.45
N SER A 180 -1.35 -43.84 1.40
CA SER A 180 -1.59 -42.42 1.72
C SER A 180 -1.55 -41.57 0.45
N VAL A 181 -2.45 -40.58 0.35
CA VAL A 181 -2.31 -39.49 -0.64
C VAL A 181 -0.91 -38.87 -0.48
N PRO A 182 -0.19 -38.54 -1.58
CA PRO A 182 1.13 -37.94 -1.46
C PRO A 182 1.07 -36.66 -0.62
N ARG A 183 1.80 -36.63 0.49
CA ARG A 183 2.14 -35.37 1.15
C ARG A 183 3.00 -34.58 0.17
N SER A 184 2.55 -33.40 -0.22
CA SER A 184 3.45 -32.38 -0.75
C SER A 184 4.59 -32.18 0.23
N LYS A 185 5.84 -32.40 -0.19
CA LYS A 185 7.04 -32.01 0.58
C LYS A 185 7.27 -30.50 0.51
N ILE A 186 6.27 -29.75 0.95
CA ILE A 186 6.24 -28.30 1.04
C ILE A 186 6.13 -27.96 2.54
N GLY A 187 6.97 -27.03 2.99
CA GLY A 187 7.45 -26.97 4.38
C GLY A 187 8.77 -27.72 4.54
N SER A 188 9.82 -27.02 4.98
CA SER A 188 11.23 -27.44 5.20
C SER A 188 12.14 -27.72 3.99
N GLY A 189 11.63 -28.00 2.78
CA GLY A 189 12.45 -28.45 1.64
C GLY A 189 13.23 -27.37 0.88
N ASN A 190 12.51 -26.49 0.15
CA ASN A 190 13.10 -25.52 -0.77
C ASN A 190 13.12 -24.11 -0.15
N VAL A 191 14.24 -23.77 0.48
CA VAL A 191 14.61 -22.38 0.76
C VAL A 191 14.77 -21.65 -0.58
N GLN A 192 14.01 -20.57 -0.82
CA GLN A 192 14.39 -19.59 -1.85
C GLN A 192 15.80 -19.11 -1.49
N THR A 193 16.81 -19.37 -2.32
CA THR A 193 18.24 -19.32 -1.91
C THR A 193 18.78 -17.93 -1.59
N ASN A 194 17.90 -16.92 -1.52
CA ASN A 194 18.19 -15.50 -1.35
C ASN A 194 17.48 -14.86 -0.14
N VAL A 195 16.68 -15.60 0.65
CA VAL A 195 15.97 -14.98 1.80
C VAL A 195 16.95 -14.57 2.90
N VAL A 196 17.04 -13.26 3.11
CA VAL A 196 17.72 -12.66 4.26
C VAL A 196 16.78 -12.74 5.47
N GLY A 197 17.32 -12.98 6.67
CA GLY A 197 16.51 -12.97 7.89
C GLY A 197 15.98 -11.57 8.24
N THR A 198 14.77 -11.48 8.77
CA THR A 198 14.11 -10.20 9.12
C THR A 198 14.89 -9.42 10.18
N PHE A 199 15.61 -10.15 11.02
CA PHE A 199 16.38 -9.64 12.15
C PHE A 199 17.73 -10.37 12.24
N PRO A 200 18.81 -9.72 12.72
CA PRO A 200 20.07 -10.41 13.02
C PRO A 200 19.86 -11.54 14.04
N GLN A 201 20.70 -12.57 14.01
CA GLN A 201 20.55 -13.74 14.87
C GLN A 201 20.45 -13.38 16.37
N ASN A 202 21.25 -12.43 16.85
CA ASN A 202 21.18 -12.00 18.25
C ASN A 202 19.83 -11.35 18.62
N VAL A 203 19.17 -10.65 17.69
CA VAL A 203 17.84 -10.07 17.92
C VAL A 203 16.78 -11.16 17.96
N PHE A 204 16.93 -12.23 17.15
CA PHE A 204 16.09 -13.43 17.27
C PHE A 204 16.32 -14.14 18.62
N ASP A 205 17.57 -14.28 19.06
CA ASP A 205 17.91 -14.96 20.31
C ASP A 205 17.37 -14.18 21.53
N ASP A 206 17.51 -12.85 21.54
CA ASP A 206 16.92 -11.97 22.55
C ASP A 206 15.38 -12.02 22.52
N ALA A 207 14.75 -12.04 21.34
CA ALA A 207 13.30 -12.17 21.20
C ALA A 207 12.77 -13.53 21.71
N SER A 208 13.47 -14.63 21.40
CA SER A 208 13.15 -15.98 21.89
C SER A 208 13.25 -16.08 23.42
N LYS A 209 14.27 -15.43 24.00
CA LYS A 209 14.43 -15.26 25.44
C LYS A 209 13.31 -14.41 26.04
N ALA A 210 12.94 -13.29 25.42
CA ALA A 210 11.87 -12.41 25.90
C ALA A 210 10.52 -13.14 25.98
N ALA A 211 10.13 -13.89 24.92
CA ALA A 211 8.93 -14.72 24.95
C ALA A 211 8.95 -15.79 26.04
N SER A 212 10.13 -16.38 26.30
CA SER A 212 10.33 -17.35 27.39
C SER A 212 10.21 -16.71 28.78
N GLN A 213 10.49 -15.41 28.92
CA GLN A 213 10.36 -14.66 30.18
C GLN A 213 8.92 -14.21 30.44
N GLY A 214 8.23 -13.70 29.41
CA GLY A 214 6.83 -13.24 29.52
C GLY A 214 5.76 -14.30 29.31
N ASN A 215 6.13 -15.54 28.98
CA ASN A 215 5.18 -16.61 28.60
C ASN A 215 4.31 -16.22 27.38
N THR A 216 4.97 -15.73 26.32
CA THR A 216 4.32 -15.30 25.07
C THR A 216 4.54 -16.30 23.94
N ASP A 217 3.89 -16.05 22.80
CA ASP A 217 4.30 -16.65 21.53
C ASP A 217 5.74 -16.21 21.19
N PRO A 218 6.60 -17.10 20.65
CA PRO A 218 7.84 -16.69 19.98
C PRO A 218 7.53 -16.06 18.61
N LEU A 219 8.57 -15.53 17.94
CA LEU A 219 8.45 -15.13 16.53
C LEU A 219 8.03 -16.33 15.67
N SER A 220 6.91 -16.22 14.96
CA SER A 220 6.39 -17.27 14.06
C SER A 220 7.15 -17.38 12.74
N TYR A 221 8.01 -16.41 12.40
CA TYR A 221 8.77 -16.37 11.15
C TYR A 221 10.20 -15.87 11.36
N ARG A 222 11.09 -16.22 10.43
CA ARG A 222 12.49 -15.74 10.39
C ARG A 222 12.80 -14.83 9.21
N ALA A 223 11.98 -14.88 8.16
CA ALA A 223 12.07 -14.10 6.94
C ALA A 223 10.67 -14.00 6.30
N THR A 224 10.49 -13.13 5.31
CA THR A 224 9.30 -13.13 4.44
C THR A 224 9.64 -13.55 3.03
N ASP A 225 8.62 -13.91 2.26
CA ASP A 225 8.72 -13.95 0.81
C ASP A 225 8.91 -12.52 0.21
N PRO A 226 9.15 -12.38 -1.11
CA PRO A 226 9.20 -11.08 -1.77
C PRO A 226 7.94 -10.21 -1.63
N TYR A 227 6.80 -10.79 -1.25
CA TYR A 227 5.53 -10.09 -1.10
C TYR A 227 5.24 -9.66 0.35
N GLY A 228 6.16 -9.90 1.28
CA GLY A 228 6.03 -9.53 2.70
C GLY A 228 5.23 -10.55 3.53
N ASN A 229 4.90 -11.72 2.98
CA ASN A 229 4.24 -12.80 3.70
C ASN A 229 5.24 -13.60 4.56
N PRO A 230 4.89 -14.03 5.78
CA PRO A 230 5.80 -14.73 6.68
C PRO A 230 6.19 -16.11 6.14
N MET A 231 7.48 -16.43 6.18
CA MET A 231 7.96 -17.81 6.08
C MET A 231 7.92 -18.44 7.47
N PHE A 232 6.82 -19.12 7.77
CA PHE A 232 6.57 -19.70 9.09
C PHE A 232 7.62 -20.75 9.50
N ILE A 233 8.01 -20.76 10.78
CA ILE A 233 8.93 -21.74 11.35
C ILE A 233 8.21 -22.84 12.14
N ALA A 234 8.86 -23.99 12.34
CA ALA A 234 8.27 -25.15 13.01
C ALA A 234 7.93 -24.88 14.50
N GLU A 235 8.58 -23.89 15.10
CA GLU A 235 8.39 -23.45 16.48
C GLU A 235 7.21 -22.47 16.66
N SER A 236 6.49 -22.14 15.59
CA SER A 236 5.31 -21.25 15.64
C SER A 236 4.21 -21.79 16.55
N ASN A 237 3.59 -20.92 17.36
CA ASN A 237 2.35 -21.30 18.03
C ASN A 237 1.21 -21.39 17.01
N THR A 238 0.82 -22.60 16.61
CA THR A 238 -0.27 -22.84 15.65
C THR A 238 -1.63 -23.09 16.31
N ALA A 239 -1.77 -22.85 17.62
CA ALA A 239 -3.03 -22.99 18.34
C ALA A 239 -4.13 -22.05 17.78
N VAL A 240 -5.40 -22.37 18.10
CA VAL A 240 -6.56 -21.54 17.73
C VAL A 240 -6.40 -20.13 18.35
N PRO A 241 -6.67 -19.04 17.58
CA PRO A 241 -6.58 -17.67 18.08
C PRO A 241 -7.31 -17.46 19.42
N SER A 242 -6.57 -16.99 20.41
CA SER A 242 -7.06 -16.79 21.77
C SER A 242 -6.39 -15.59 22.44
N PHE A 243 -6.86 -15.22 23.64
CA PHE A 243 -6.20 -14.25 24.51
C PHE A 243 -5.65 -14.98 25.74
N GLY A 244 -4.35 -14.81 26.01
CA GLY A 244 -3.70 -15.19 27.26
C GLY A 244 -3.40 -13.97 28.14
N ASP A 245 -2.53 -14.13 29.13
CA ASP A 245 -2.05 -13.04 29.97
C ASP A 245 -1.10 -12.08 29.19
N PRO A 246 -1.08 -10.77 29.53
CA PRO A 246 -0.19 -9.80 28.92
C PRO A 246 1.27 -9.95 29.42
N ALA A 247 2.21 -9.65 28.54
CA ALA A 247 3.62 -9.49 28.85
C ALA A 247 3.89 -8.14 29.53
N GLY A 248 4.67 -8.16 30.60
CA GLY A 248 4.99 -6.97 31.42
C GLY A 248 3.80 -6.43 32.23
N LYS A 249 4.05 -5.42 33.08
CA LYS A 249 3.07 -4.89 34.03
C LYS A 249 2.97 -3.37 34.03
N CYS A 250 2.17 -2.82 33.10
CA CYS A 250 1.77 -1.41 33.09
C CYS A 250 0.80 -1.00 34.22
N GLY A 251 0.31 -1.97 35.00
CA GLY A 251 -0.69 -1.73 36.05
C GLY A 251 -2.03 -1.29 35.46
N LYS A 252 -2.69 -0.34 36.13
CA LYS A 252 -3.85 0.39 35.62
C LYS A 252 -3.46 1.84 35.39
N ASP A 253 -4.08 2.49 34.40
CA ASP A 253 -3.91 3.93 34.20
C ASP A 253 -4.15 4.70 35.52
N PRO A 254 -3.16 5.44 36.05
CA PRO A 254 -3.33 6.21 37.28
C PRO A 254 -4.25 7.42 37.07
N TRP A 255 -4.52 7.83 35.82
CA TRP A 255 -5.45 8.90 35.52
C TRP A 255 -6.90 8.39 35.46
N LYS A 256 -7.81 9.10 36.12
CA LYS A 256 -9.25 8.87 35.98
C LYS A 256 -9.78 9.65 34.78
N ALA A 257 -10.30 8.93 33.79
CA ALA A 257 -10.99 9.47 32.62
C ALA A 257 -11.95 10.62 32.94
N SER A 258 -11.84 11.74 32.20
CA SER A 258 -12.77 12.87 32.28
C SER A 258 -13.95 12.73 31.31
N ASN A 259 -13.78 11.94 30.24
CA ASN A 259 -14.63 11.85 29.06
C ASN A 259 -14.91 13.22 28.39
N ASN A 260 -14.12 14.24 28.72
CA ASN A 260 -14.33 15.61 28.26
C ASN A 260 -13.33 15.95 27.16
N LEU A 261 -13.84 16.17 25.95
CA LEU A 261 -13.07 16.56 24.77
C LEU A 261 -12.16 17.75 25.05
N ASN A 262 -12.69 18.81 25.67
CA ASN A 262 -12.02 20.11 25.86
C ASN A 262 -11.24 20.20 27.19
N ASN A 263 -11.16 19.11 27.96
CA ASN A 263 -10.41 19.02 29.23
C ASN A 263 -9.95 17.58 29.45
N GLY A 264 -8.98 17.17 28.61
CA GLY A 264 -8.37 15.85 28.62
C GLY A 264 -7.26 15.70 29.67
N ARG A 265 -6.57 14.55 29.61
CA ARG A 265 -5.44 14.16 30.47
C ARG A 265 -4.42 15.31 30.63
N PRO A 266 -4.09 15.70 31.87
CA PRO A 266 -3.07 16.72 32.11
C PRO A 266 -1.65 16.17 31.85
N GLY A 267 -0.74 17.04 31.42
CA GLY A 267 0.65 16.68 31.14
C GLY A 267 0.84 15.86 29.86
N HIS A 268 2.02 15.27 29.70
CA HIS A 268 2.47 14.59 28.50
C HIS A 268 3.34 13.35 28.82
N PRO A 269 3.46 12.38 27.89
CA PRO A 269 2.63 12.22 26.69
C PRO A 269 1.16 11.87 27.03
N ARG A 270 0.23 12.17 26.12
CA ARG A 270 -1.21 11.90 26.24
C ARG A 270 -1.84 11.25 24.99
N LEU A 271 -1.17 11.24 23.84
CA LEU A 271 -1.67 10.69 22.57
C LEU A 271 -1.06 9.32 22.26
N ILE A 272 -1.92 8.34 21.94
CA ILE A 272 -1.57 6.92 21.64
C ILE A 272 -1.00 6.16 22.84
N ALA A 273 0.01 6.73 23.49
CA ALA A 273 0.80 6.16 24.55
C ALA A 273 0.94 7.19 25.69
N PRO A 274 -0.04 7.30 26.60
CA PRO A 274 0.09 8.16 27.77
C PRO A 274 1.20 7.64 28.69
N LYS A 275 1.80 8.52 29.53
CA LYS A 275 3.01 8.22 30.32
C LYS A 275 3.08 6.80 30.95
N HIS A 276 2.00 6.29 31.53
CA HIS A 276 2.02 4.96 32.17
C HIS A 276 2.33 3.80 31.21
N MET A 277 2.10 3.96 29.90
CA MET A 277 2.44 2.96 28.86
C MET A 277 3.91 3.02 28.47
N TRP A 278 4.59 4.15 28.66
CA TRP A 278 6.04 4.26 28.50
C TRP A 278 6.77 3.74 29.73
N ASP A 279 6.25 4.02 30.92
CA ASP A 279 6.82 3.61 32.22
C ASP A 279 6.92 2.09 32.40
N CYS A 280 6.22 1.30 31.57
CA CYS A 280 6.30 -0.15 31.49
C CYS A 280 6.89 -0.70 30.18
N LEU A 281 7.23 0.15 29.20
CA LEU A 281 7.54 -0.33 27.85
C LEU A 281 8.80 -1.20 27.82
N GLU A 282 9.83 -0.87 28.59
CA GLU A 282 11.03 -1.69 28.74
C GLU A 282 10.70 -3.09 29.33
N ASP A 283 9.81 -3.17 30.33
CA ASP A 283 9.35 -4.43 30.90
C ASP A 283 8.51 -5.24 29.89
N ARG A 284 7.69 -4.58 29.06
CA ARG A 284 6.99 -5.26 27.95
C ARG A 284 7.95 -5.79 26.89
N ILE A 285 8.95 -5.00 26.49
CA ILE A 285 9.98 -5.39 25.52
C ILE A 285 10.72 -6.63 26.02
N HIS A 286 11.24 -6.62 27.25
CA HIS A 286 11.95 -7.75 27.85
C HIS A 286 11.10 -9.02 28.05
N ASN A 287 9.79 -8.95 27.83
CA ASN A 287 8.86 -10.07 28.02
C ASN A 287 8.07 -10.44 26.75
N ASP A 288 8.31 -9.83 25.58
CA ASP A 288 7.63 -10.19 24.32
C ASP A 288 8.60 -10.18 23.12
N ALA A 289 8.53 -11.24 22.32
CA ALA A 289 9.42 -11.46 21.17
C ALA A 289 9.28 -10.38 20.07
N TYR A 290 8.05 -9.95 19.79
CA TYR A 290 7.76 -9.00 18.72
C TYR A 290 8.10 -7.58 19.14
N LEU A 291 7.78 -7.21 20.39
CA LEU A 291 8.23 -5.93 20.96
C LEU A 291 9.77 -5.84 21.00
N THR A 292 10.47 -6.93 21.30
CA THR A 292 11.94 -6.99 21.19
C THR A 292 12.43 -6.71 19.76
N ALA A 293 11.89 -7.42 18.78
CA ALA A 293 12.32 -7.33 17.39
C ALA A 293 11.98 -5.98 16.73
N TRP A 294 10.78 -5.44 16.98
CA TRP A 294 10.35 -4.15 16.44
C TRP A 294 11.06 -2.97 17.09
N ASN A 295 11.32 -3.02 18.41
CA ASN A 295 12.15 -2.01 19.08
C ASN A 295 13.54 -1.90 18.42
N TYR A 296 14.16 -3.02 18.05
CA TYR A 296 15.42 -3.01 17.29
C TYR A 296 15.27 -2.27 15.96
N THR A 297 14.30 -2.66 15.10
CA THR A 297 14.09 -2.05 13.78
C THR A 297 13.79 -0.54 13.87
N ILE A 298 12.93 -0.14 14.81
CA ILE A 298 12.61 1.28 15.05
C ILE A 298 13.86 2.08 15.47
N MET A 299 14.70 1.52 16.36
CA MET A 299 15.93 2.18 16.81
C MET A 299 17.00 2.26 15.71
N GLN A 300 17.08 1.28 14.81
CA GLN A 300 17.94 1.37 13.62
C GLN A 300 17.44 2.46 12.66
N ASN A 301 16.15 2.47 12.31
CA ASN A 301 15.56 3.49 11.44
C ASN A 301 15.77 4.90 12.01
N ALA A 302 15.44 5.11 13.28
CA ALA A 302 15.66 6.39 13.96
C ALA A 302 17.13 6.83 13.94
N THR A 303 18.08 5.89 14.05
CA THR A 303 19.53 6.16 13.99
C THR A 303 19.96 6.53 12.56
N ASN A 304 19.56 5.76 11.56
CA ASN A 304 19.91 6.00 10.16
C ASN A 304 19.42 7.38 9.67
N TYR A 305 18.21 7.79 10.05
CA TYR A 305 17.67 9.10 9.69
C TYR A 305 18.46 10.29 10.30
N VAL A 306 19.25 10.11 11.37
CA VAL A 306 19.98 11.22 12.02
C VAL A 306 20.97 11.89 11.06
N ASP A 307 21.65 11.10 10.24
CA ASP A 307 22.66 11.57 9.29
C ASP A 307 22.05 12.08 7.97
N GLU A 308 20.74 11.92 7.76
CA GLU A 308 20.04 12.41 6.56
C GLU A 308 19.76 13.92 6.65
N ASP A 309 19.83 14.61 5.51
CA ASP A 309 19.42 16.01 5.38
C ASP A 309 17.92 16.21 5.72
N PRO A 310 17.52 17.41 6.21
CA PRO A 310 16.11 17.77 6.33
C PRO A 310 15.35 17.57 5.02
N VAL A 311 14.10 17.11 5.11
CA VAL A 311 13.27 16.84 3.94
C VAL A 311 13.10 18.13 3.15
N LYS A 312 13.35 18.04 1.84
CA LYS A 312 13.26 19.20 0.95
C LYS A 312 11.80 19.49 0.67
N TYR A 313 11.49 20.77 0.44
CA TYR A 313 10.20 21.16 -0.10
C TYR A 313 10.17 20.83 -1.58
N ASP A 314 9.75 19.59 -1.88
CA ASP A 314 9.54 19.08 -3.22
C ASP A 314 8.04 19.02 -3.50
N VAL A 315 7.63 19.38 -4.72
CA VAL A 315 6.22 19.52 -5.11
C VAL A 315 5.97 18.58 -6.29
N ASP A 316 5.31 17.45 -6.04
CA ASP A 316 4.98 16.50 -7.08
C ASP A 316 3.78 17.00 -7.90
N GLY A 317 4.03 17.32 -9.17
CA GLY A 317 3.00 17.70 -10.14
C GLY A 317 2.17 18.94 -9.85
N GLY A 318 2.55 19.73 -8.85
CA GLY A 318 1.91 20.99 -8.48
C GLY A 318 1.01 20.90 -7.25
N LEU A 319 0.84 22.05 -6.57
CA LEU A 319 0.22 22.17 -5.24
C LEU A 319 -1.26 21.73 -5.17
N THR A 320 -1.93 21.53 -6.29
CA THR A 320 -3.33 21.06 -6.35
C THR A 320 -3.50 19.67 -6.97
N LEU A 321 -2.40 18.96 -7.28
CA LEU A 321 -2.41 17.55 -7.70
C LEU A 321 -1.84 16.69 -6.57
N SER A 322 -0.66 16.07 -6.70
CA SER A 322 -0.06 15.31 -5.59
C SER A 322 0.44 16.19 -4.43
N GLY A 323 0.73 17.48 -4.71
CA GLY A 323 1.13 18.45 -3.70
C GLY A 323 2.50 18.14 -3.09
N ILE A 324 2.57 18.22 -1.76
CA ILE A 324 3.75 17.89 -0.95
C ILE A 324 3.49 16.67 -0.04
N LEU A 325 2.48 15.85 -0.35
CA LEU A 325 2.00 14.78 0.53
C LEU A 325 3.10 13.84 1.00
N ASP A 326 3.97 13.46 0.06
CA ASP A 326 5.14 12.65 0.31
C ASP A 326 6.10 13.33 1.30
N VAL A 327 6.42 14.62 1.13
CA VAL A 327 7.24 15.41 2.07
C VAL A 327 6.63 15.37 3.47
N SER A 328 5.33 15.66 3.61
CA SER A 328 4.62 15.64 4.89
C SER A 328 4.67 14.27 5.58
N ARG A 329 4.48 13.19 4.82
CA ARG A 329 4.50 11.83 5.36
C ARG A 329 5.93 11.36 5.70
N ILE A 330 6.99 11.78 4.99
CA ILE A 330 8.41 11.52 5.36
C ILE A 330 8.75 12.24 6.68
N VAL A 331 8.38 13.53 6.79
CA VAL A 331 8.61 14.30 8.02
C VAL A 331 7.91 13.61 9.20
N GLN A 332 6.67 13.12 9.01
CA GLN A 332 5.99 12.32 10.03
C GLN A 332 6.70 11.00 10.36
N GLN A 333 7.14 10.24 9.37
CA GLN A 333 7.87 8.97 9.57
C GLN A 333 9.12 9.19 10.43
N ARG A 334 9.98 10.12 10.02
CA ARG A 334 11.24 10.42 10.72
C ARG A 334 10.99 10.97 12.13
N ILE A 335 10.07 11.92 12.28
CA ILE A 335 9.73 12.50 13.59
C ILE A 335 9.13 11.44 14.53
N LYS A 336 8.25 10.57 14.05
CA LYS A 336 7.67 9.47 14.84
C LYS A 336 8.76 8.51 15.34
N ALA A 337 9.73 8.17 14.50
CA ALA A 337 10.88 7.33 14.86
C ALA A 337 11.83 8.03 15.88
N TRP A 338 12.20 9.29 15.66
CA TRP A 338 13.03 10.06 16.61
C TRP A 338 12.32 10.35 17.93
N ALA A 339 11.00 10.56 17.92
CA ALA A 339 10.21 10.77 19.13
C ALA A 339 10.26 9.54 20.04
N TYR A 340 10.08 8.35 19.45
CA TYR A 340 10.26 7.07 20.13
C TYR A 340 11.68 6.90 20.65
N ALA A 341 12.69 7.05 19.79
CA ALA A 341 14.09 6.82 20.13
C ALA A 341 14.60 7.80 21.20
N TRP A 342 14.16 9.06 21.17
CA TRP A 342 14.41 10.02 22.24
C TRP A 342 13.72 9.59 23.55
N ARG A 343 12.46 9.15 23.51
CA ARG A 343 11.75 8.74 24.74
C ARG A 343 12.35 7.49 25.39
N MET A 344 12.92 6.58 24.60
CA MET A 344 13.59 5.36 25.06
C MET A 344 15.02 5.56 25.56
N THR A 345 15.69 6.66 25.22
CA THR A 345 17.15 6.84 25.50
C THR A 345 17.52 8.17 26.15
N HIS A 346 16.65 9.18 26.06
CA HIS A 346 16.92 10.59 26.28
C HIS A 346 18.15 11.15 25.52
N ASP A 347 18.61 10.46 24.46
CA ASP A 347 19.71 10.93 23.64
C ASP A 347 19.29 12.17 22.83
N LYS A 348 19.88 13.30 23.20
CA LYS A 348 19.58 14.62 22.66
C LYS A 348 19.77 14.72 21.15
N LYS A 349 20.56 13.83 20.50
CA LYS A 349 20.71 13.83 19.04
C LYS A 349 19.37 13.65 18.32
N PHE A 350 18.46 12.84 18.87
CA PHE A 350 17.15 12.56 18.27
C PHE A 350 16.22 13.77 18.39
N SER A 351 16.14 14.40 19.57
CA SER A 351 15.37 15.64 19.76
C SER A 351 15.93 16.81 18.95
N ASP A 352 17.26 16.94 18.85
CA ASP A 352 17.89 18.01 18.07
C ASP A 352 17.67 17.82 16.57
N ARG A 353 17.76 16.59 16.08
CA ARG A 353 17.45 16.27 14.68
C ARG A 353 15.98 16.47 14.33
N ALA A 354 15.06 16.12 15.24
CA ALA A 354 13.63 16.37 15.07
C ALA A 354 13.29 17.86 15.12
N TYR A 355 13.90 18.63 16.03
CA TYR A 355 13.71 20.08 16.08
C TYR A 355 14.25 20.77 14.83
N LYS A 356 15.41 20.34 14.30
CA LYS A 356 15.93 20.81 13.00
C LYS A 356 14.95 20.54 11.85
N GLU A 357 14.34 19.36 11.82
CA GLU A 357 13.32 18.99 10.82
C GLU A 357 12.10 19.91 10.91
N MET A 358 11.54 20.10 12.11
CA MET A 358 10.41 21.01 12.33
C MET A 358 10.74 22.47 12.03
N GLN A 359 11.95 22.95 12.34
CA GLN A 359 12.36 24.31 11.99
C GLN A 359 12.40 24.51 10.47
N VAL A 360 12.88 23.52 9.70
CA VAL A 360 12.87 23.57 8.23
C VAL A 360 11.43 23.53 7.70
N ALA A 361 10.62 22.55 8.12
CA ALA A 361 9.23 22.40 7.66
C ALA A 361 8.30 23.55 8.10
N ALA A 362 8.68 24.34 9.11
CA ALA A 362 7.99 25.57 9.52
C ALA A 362 8.51 26.84 8.79
N GLY A 363 9.52 26.72 7.93
CA GLY A 363 10.19 27.87 7.30
C GLY A 363 10.99 28.74 8.28
N ASN A 364 11.28 28.26 9.50
CA ASN A 364 12.01 28.98 10.54
C ASN A 364 13.53 28.73 10.47
N THR A 365 14.07 28.74 9.25
CA THR A 365 15.51 28.65 8.94
C THR A 365 15.83 29.43 7.65
N SER A 366 17.10 29.45 7.23
CA SER A 366 17.49 29.94 5.91
C SER A 366 17.22 28.94 4.76
N GLN A 367 16.80 27.71 5.05
CA GLN A 367 16.36 26.74 4.04
C GLN A 367 14.89 27.03 3.69
N PRO A 368 14.55 27.28 2.41
CA PRO A 368 13.19 27.59 2.01
C PRO A 368 12.29 26.36 2.12
N PHE A 369 11.06 26.56 2.60
CA PHE A 369 10.04 25.51 2.72
C PHE A 369 8.64 26.10 2.62
N GLY A 370 8.03 26.04 1.43
CA GLY A 370 6.74 26.67 1.12
C GLY A 370 6.69 28.18 1.33
N ASP A 371 5.52 28.78 1.14
CA ASP A 371 5.29 30.22 1.27
C ASP A 371 4.29 30.60 2.37
N GLY A 372 4.54 31.73 3.02
CA GLY A 372 3.66 32.38 3.99
C GLY A 372 3.05 31.46 5.04
N ASP A 373 1.73 31.53 5.17
CA ASP A 373 0.95 30.71 6.10
C ASP A 373 0.37 29.46 5.42
N LYS A 374 0.58 29.32 4.10
CA LYS A 374 0.17 28.17 3.28
C LYS A 374 1.26 27.11 3.10
N ARG A 375 2.38 27.19 3.84
CA ARG A 375 3.57 26.34 3.62
C ARG A 375 3.39 24.83 3.83
N TRP A 376 2.29 24.38 4.44
CA TRP A 376 1.92 22.96 4.53
C TRP A 376 0.86 22.56 3.49
N ASN A 377 0.65 23.41 2.48
CA ASN A 377 -0.26 23.25 1.35
C ASN A 377 -1.72 22.89 1.73
N PRO A 378 -2.49 23.83 2.30
CA PRO A 378 -3.88 23.57 2.66
C PRO A 378 -4.82 23.42 1.46
N ASP A 379 -4.37 23.74 0.23
CA ASP A 379 -5.17 23.52 -0.98
C ASP A 379 -5.23 22.02 -1.34
N HIS A 380 -4.18 21.24 -1.03
CA HIS A 380 -4.18 19.78 -0.99
C HIS A 380 -4.11 19.28 0.46
N PHE A 381 -5.20 19.43 1.21
CA PHE A 381 -5.22 19.38 2.69
C PHE A 381 -4.68 18.09 3.34
N LEU A 382 -4.52 16.98 2.60
CA LEU A 382 -3.78 15.80 3.08
C LEU A 382 -2.36 16.16 3.55
N ASP A 383 -1.71 17.07 2.82
CA ASP A 383 -0.36 17.60 3.10
C ASP A 383 -0.32 18.26 4.48
N THR A 384 -1.31 19.12 4.74
CA THR A 384 -1.48 19.87 5.98
C THR A 384 -1.80 18.94 7.15
N ALA A 385 -2.67 17.95 6.94
CA ALA A 385 -3.08 17.02 7.98
C ALA A 385 -1.95 16.07 8.41
N GLU A 386 -1.19 15.53 7.46
CA GLU A 386 -0.04 14.65 7.77
C GLU A 386 1.14 15.43 8.36
N MET A 387 1.37 16.68 7.95
CA MET A 387 2.40 17.54 8.55
C MET A 387 2.03 17.97 9.98
N ALA A 388 0.80 18.43 10.20
CA ALA A 388 0.31 18.77 11.54
C ALA A 388 0.42 17.55 12.49
N SER A 389 0.08 16.36 12.00
CA SER A 389 0.24 15.09 12.74
C SER A 389 1.70 14.80 13.13
N ALA A 390 2.67 15.13 12.28
CA ALA A 390 4.09 15.02 12.62
C ALA A 390 4.48 15.91 13.81
N TYR A 391 4.02 17.16 13.80
CA TYR A 391 4.29 18.12 14.88
C TYR A 391 3.55 17.73 16.15
N ALA A 392 2.36 17.13 16.05
CA ALA A 392 1.62 16.57 17.18
C ALA A 392 2.37 15.42 17.87
N PHE A 393 2.95 14.48 17.11
CA PHE A 393 3.85 13.45 17.68
C PHE A 393 5.06 14.07 18.36
N ALA A 394 5.73 15.06 17.74
CA ALA A 394 6.88 15.73 18.35
C ALA A 394 6.51 16.53 19.61
N TYR A 395 5.37 17.21 19.63
CA TYR A 395 4.92 17.98 20.78
C TYR A 395 4.57 17.08 21.95
N ASP A 396 3.82 16.00 21.71
CA ASP A 396 3.34 15.11 22.77
C ASP A 396 4.43 14.19 23.32
N TRP A 397 5.14 13.48 22.44
CA TRP A 397 6.11 12.46 22.87
C TRP A 397 7.45 13.08 23.30
N MET A 398 7.90 14.17 22.69
CA MET A 398 9.14 14.87 23.08
C MET A 398 8.90 16.12 23.96
N TYR A 399 7.72 16.28 24.57
CA TYR A 399 7.37 17.47 25.37
C TYR A 399 8.45 17.92 26.37
N ASP A 400 9.07 16.97 27.06
CA ASP A 400 10.07 17.23 28.10
C ASP A 400 11.48 17.52 27.54
N ALA A 401 11.69 17.38 26.22
CA ALA A 401 12.90 17.82 25.51
C ALA A 401 12.90 19.33 25.21
N TRP A 402 11.71 19.95 25.21
CA TRP A 402 11.50 21.31 24.72
C TRP A 402 11.47 22.34 25.85
N ASN A 403 12.21 23.44 25.70
CA ASN A 403 12.01 24.63 26.52
C ASN A 403 10.73 25.40 26.12
N ASP A 404 10.29 26.34 26.95
CA ASP A 404 9.00 27.02 26.77
C ASP A 404 8.92 27.86 25.47
N GLN A 405 10.06 28.35 24.97
CA GLN A 405 10.14 29.04 23.68
C GLN A 405 9.98 28.05 22.51
N GLN A 406 10.60 26.87 22.58
CA GLN A 406 10.40 25.81 21.60
C GLN A 406 8.95 25.30 21.61
N LYS A 407 8.35 25.13 22.79
CA LYS A 407 6.94 24.76 22.95
C LYS A 407 6.00 25.79 22.33
N SER A 408 6.22 27.07 22.57
CA SER A 408 5.38 28.13 21.99
C SER A 408 5.51 28.22 20.47
N TYR A 409 6.70 27.98 19.90
CA TYR A 409 6.88 27.87 18.45
C TYR A 409 6.18 26.63 17.86
N ILE A 410 6.28 25.45 18.47
CA ILE A 410 5.60 24.25 17.96
C ILE A 410 4.07 24.42 18.03
N ILE A 411 3.54 25.05 19.08
CA ILE A 411 2.12 25.45 19.17
C ILE A 411 1.75 26.41 18.03
N ASP A 412 2.51 27.49 17.80
CA ASP A 412 2.24 28.45 16.71
C ASP A 412 2.19 27.73 15.36
N TRP A 413 3.17 26.88 15.06
CA TRP A 413 3.24 26.14 13.79
C TRP A 413 2.04 25.21 13.59
N ILE A 414 1.69 24.40 14.60
CA ILE A 414 0.51 23.52 14.56
C ILE A 414 -0.78 24.32 14.30
N VAL A 415 -0.98 25.42 15.04
CA VAL A 415 -2.21 26.20 14.95
C VAL A 415 -2.27 26.99 13.65
N ARG A 416 -1.18 27.63 13.24
CA ARG A 416 -1.14 28.58 12.12
C ARG A 416 -1.13 27.90 10.75
N PHE A 417 -0.28 26.89 10.57
CA PHE A 417 -0.14 26.18 9.30
C PHE A 417 -1.10 24.99 9.18
N GLY A 418 -1.60 24.45 10.31
CA GLY A 418 -2.58 23.37 10.36
C GLY A 418 -4.00 23.84 10.72
N LEU A 419 -4.25 24.04 12.02
CA LEU A 419 -5.61 24.15 12.58
C LEU A 419 -6.41 25.34 12.04
N ALA A 420 -5.76 26.50 11.86
CA ALA A 420 -6.37 27.72 11.35
C ALA A 420 -6.75 27.59 9.86
N GLN A 421 -5.95 26.87 9.06
CA GLN A 421 -6.27 26.59 7.66
C GLN A 421 -7.51 25.69 7.56
N GLY A 422 -7.57 24.63 8.39
CA GLY A 422 -8.75 23.77 8.47
C GLY A 422 -10.01 24.53 8.92
N LEU A 423 -9.89 25.40 9.92
CA LEU A 423 -11.00 26.23 10.40
C LEU A 423 -11.48 27.25 9.35
N ASP A 424 -10.56 27.85 8.60
CA ASP A 424 -10.87 28.73 7.47
C ASP A 424 -11.62 28.00 6.36
N MET A 425 -11.16 26.81 5.95
CA MET A 425 -11.85 25.98 4.95
C MET A 425 -13.25 25.55 5.42
N TYR A 426 -13.41 25.20 6.70
CA TYR A 426 -14.72 24.91 7.30
C TYR A 426 -15.66 26.11 7.28
N ASN A 427 -15.15 27.30 7.61
CA ASN A 427 -15.97 28.51 7.68
C ASN A 427 -16.31 29.08 6.29
N LYS A 428 -15.51 28.77 5.26
CA LYS A 428 -15.78 29.07 3.85
C LYS A 428 -16.58 27.99 3.11
N GLY A 429 -16.73 26.80 3.70
CA GLY A 429 -17.33 25.63 3.05
C GLY A 429 -16.46 24.97 1.98
N SER A 430 -15.20 25.40 1.81
CA SER A 430 -14.29 24.91 0.75
C SER A 430 -13.62 23.56 1.06
N ALA A 431 -13.81 23.01 2.27
CA ALA A 431 -13.43 21.65 2.62
C ALA A 431 -14.31 20.62 1.89
N TRP A 432 -14.06 20.36 0.60
CA TRP A 432 -14.86 19.44 -0.23
C TRP A 432 -14.91 18.01 0.35
N TRP A 433 -13.83 17.58 1.00
CA TRP A 433 -13.72 16.28 1.68
C TRP A 433 -14.62 16.17 2.91
N SER A 434 -15.18 17.29 3.40
CA SER A 434 -16.10 17.33 4.55
C SER A 434 -17.57 17.13 4.16
N GLN A 435 -17.89 17.13 2.86
CA GLN A 435 -19.25 17.11 2.33
C GLN A 435 -19.82 15.69 2.24
N SER A 436 -21.12 15.54 2.48
CA SER A 436 -21.78 14.22 2.55
C SER A 436 -21.74 13.41 1.25
N SER A 437 -21.55 14.07 0.11
CA SER A 437 -21.42 13.49 -1.24
C SER A 437 -20.04 12.95 -1.58
N SER A 438 -19.01 13.32 -0.81
CA SER A 438 -17.60 13.10 -1.17
C SER A 438 -16.70 12.72 0.01
N GLY A 439 -17.20 12.75 1.25
CA GLY A 439 -16.44 12.44 2.47
C GLY A 439 -16.36 10.95 2.86
N ASN A 440 -16.81 10.03 2.01
CA ASN A 440 -16.89 8.59 2.28
C ASN A 440 -15.58 7.81 1.98
N GLY A 441 -14.41 8.36 2.29
CA GLY A 441 -13.12 7.75 1.97
C GLY A 441 -11.93 8.42 2.68
N ASN A 442 -10.71 8.07 2.24
CA ASN A 442 -9.45 8.39 2.92
C ASN A 442 -9.31 9.86 3.30
N TRP A 443 -9.69 10.76 2.39
CA TRP A 443 -9.60 12.21 2.57
C TRP A 443 -10.27 12.69 3.84
N ASN A 444 -11.47 12.20 4.17
CA ASN A 444 -12.16 12.64 5.37
C ASN A 444 -11.48 12.11 6.64
N CYS A 445 -11.05 10.85 6.63
CA CYS A 445 -10.38 10.22 7.76
C CYS A 445 -9.01 10.86 8.05
N VAL A 446 -8.26 11.23 7.02
CA VAL A 446 -6.94 11.87 7.15
C VAL A 446 -7.08 13.33 7.55
N CYS A 447 -7.87 14.13 6.82
CA CYS A 447 -8.03 15.56 7.10
C CYS A 447 -8.57 15.80 8.51
N ASN A 448 -9.63 15.10 8.91
CA ASN A 448 -10.17 15.23 10.27
C ASN A 448 -9.29 14.55 11.31
N GLY A 449 -8.70 13.39 10.99
CA GLY A 449 -7.82 12.67 11.91
C GLY A 449 -6.62 13.50 12.33
N GLY A 450 -5.92 14.12 11.37
CA GLY A 450 -4.79 15.01 11.65
C GLY A 450 -5.17 16.28 12.41
N LEU A 451 -6.34 16.86 12.12
CA LEU A 451 -6.86 18.02 12.86
C LEU A 451 -7.20 17.68 14.32
N VAL A 452 -7.94 16.59 14.56
CA VAL A 452 -8.30 16.12 15.91
C VAL A 452 -7.04 15.72 16.69
N PHE A 453 -6.15 14.93 16.08
CA PHE A 453 -4.90 14.48 16.70
C PHE A 453 -4.01 15.67 17.13
N SER A 454 -3.86 16.67 16.25
CA SER A 454 -3.03 17.86 16.51
C SER A 454 -3.66 18.81 17.54
N ALA A 455 -4.99 18.96 17.54
CA ALA A 455 -5.68 19.76 18.55
C ALA A 455 -5.58 19.10 19.94
N LEU A 456 -5.80 17.79 20.05
CA LEU A 456 -5.64 17.04 21.30
C LEU A 456 -4.21 17.11 21.86
N ALA A 457 -3.18 17.23 21.01
CA ALA A 457 -1.80 17.44 21.45
C ALA A 457 -1.67 18.71 22.30
N ILE A 458 -2.16 19.85 21.79
CA ILE A 458 -1.88 21.17 22.38
C ILE A 458 -3.00 21.72 23.30
N GLN A 459 -4.19 21.12 23.33
CA GLN A 459 -5.41 21.74 23.89
C GLN A 459 -5.33 22.26 25.34
N ASN A 460 -4.55 21.61 26.21
CA ASN A 460 -4.41 22.01 27.61
C ASN A 460 -3.34 23.10 27.82
N ASP A 461 -2.51 23.33 26.80
CA ASP A 461 -1.25 24.06 26.88
C ASP A 461 -1.30 25.36 26.05
N VAL A 462 -2.02 25.35 24.92
CA VAL A 462 -2.29 26.51 24.06
C VAL A 462 -3.15 27.57 24.75
N GLN A 463 -2.88 28.86 24.50
CA GLN A 463 -3.51 30.01 25.17
C GLN A 463 -3.99 31.07 24.17
N GLY A 464 -4.81 32.01 24.65
CA GLY A 464 -5.28 33.17 23.86
C GLY A 464 -6.09 32.77 22.63
N ASP A 465 -5.97 33.54 21.54
CA ASP A 465 -6.74 33.32 20.31
C ASP A 465 -6.47 31.94 19.68
N LEU A 466 -5.25 31.40 19.86
CA LEU A 466 -4.87 30.07 19.39
C LEU A 466 -5.70 28.95 20.07
N LYS A 467 -6.11 29.14 21.34
CA LYS A 467 -7.03 28.22 22.05
C LYS A 467 -8.42 28.23 21.41
N SER A 468 -8.92 29.40 21.02
CA SER A 468 -10.20 29.55 20.33
C SER A 468 -10.24 28.81 18.99
N THR A 469 -9.15 28.88 18.21
CA THR A 469 -9.00 28.07 16.97
C THR A 469 -8.96 26.57 17.28
N THR A 470 -8.20 26.17 18.30
CA THR A 470 -8.03 24.77 18.71
C THR A 470 -9.35 24.12 19.16
N ASP A 471 -10.12 24.81 19.99
CA ASP A 471 -11.40 24.29 20.52
C ASP A 471 -12.46 24.17 19.41
N GLN A 472 -12.51 25.16 18.50
CA GLN A 472 -13.45 25.14 17.38
C GLN A 472 -13.13 24.02 16.38
N ILE A 473 -11.85 23.82 16.03
CA ILE A 473 -11.49 22.81 15.03
C ILE A 473 -11.63 21.39 15.58
N LEU A 474 -11.34 21.17 16.87
CA LEU A 474 -11.47 19.87 17.53
C LEU A 474 -12.91 19.35 17.48
N SER A 475 -13.89 20.20 17.78
CA SER A 475 -15.31 19.85 17.64
C SER A 475 -15.73 19.68 16.17
N LYS A 476 -15.42 20.65 15.30
CA LYS A 476 -15.82 20.61 13.87
C LYS A 476 -15.28 19.37 13.16
N ALA A 477 -14.01 19.04 13.34
CA ALA A 477 -13.36 17.91 12.68
C ALA A 477 -13.86 16.56 13.21
N LEU A 478 -14.04 16.41 14.52
CA LEU A 478 -14.57 15.19 15.12
C LEU A 478 -16.01 14.91 14.68
N ASP A 479 -16.89 15.91 14.73
CA ASP A 479 -18.28 15.73 14.32
C ASP A 479 -18.40 15.55 12.80
N ASN A 480 -17.49 16.10 12.00
CA ASN A 480 -17.43 15.79 10.58
C ASN A 480 -16.95 14.35 10.31
N ALA A 481 -15.94 13.85 11.03
CA ALA A 481 -15.44 12.48 10.91
C ALA A 481 -16.53 11.44 11.24
N LYS A 482 -17.31 11.68 12.30
CA LYS A 482 -18.49 10.86 12.67
C LYS A 482 -19.48 10.72 11.52
N ASN A 483 -19.78 11.82 10.83
CA ASN A 483 -20.76 11.85 9.73
C ASN A 483 -20.19 11.34 8.38
N ASN A 484 -18.86 11.28 8.21
CA ASN A 484 -18.23 11.05 6.90
C ASN A 484 -17.23 9.90 6.89
N CYS A 485 -16.06 10.05 7.52
CA CYS A 485 -15.02 9.01 7.60
C CYS A 485 -15.59 7.65 8.02
N MET A 486 -16.48 7.62 9.02
CA MET A 486 -17.06 6.36 9.51
C MET A 486 -17.95 5.63 8.48
N ARG A 487 -18.32 6.26 7.37
CA ARG A 487 -19.05 5.65 6.23
C ARG A 487 -18.14 4.95 5.21
N ALA A 488 -16.81 5.02 5.35
CA ALA A 488 -15.85 4.44 4.41
C ALA A 488 -15.63 2.91 4.56
N VAL A 489 -16.23 2.28 5.57
CA VAL A 489 -16.26 0.82 5.74
C VAL A 489 -17.70 0.33 5.57
N TYR A 490 -17.92 -0.54 4.59
CA TYR A 490 -19.21 -1.15 4.29
C TYR A 490 -19.61 -2.24 5.30
N GLU A 491 -20.85 -2.74 5.20
CA GLU A 491 -21.42 -3.65 6.21
C GLU A 491 -20.74 -5.02 6.31
N ASP A 492 -20.09 -5.45 5.23
CA ASP A 492 -19.26 -6.65 5.13
C ASP A 492 -17.82 -6.44 5.65
N GLY A 493 -17.38 -5.18 5.76
CA GLY A 493 -16.01 -4.77 6.11
C GLY A 493 -15.21 -4.16 4.95
N THR A 494 -15.72 -4.21 3.72
CA THR A 494 -15.04 -3.71 2.52
C THR A 494 -14.78 -2.21 2.61
N TRP A 495 -13.61 -1.77 2.14
CA TRP A 495 -13.27 -0.34 2.05
C TRP A 495 -13.90 0.30 0.81
N SER A 496 -14.40 1.53 0.95
CA SER A 496 -15.15 2.24 -0.10
C SER A 496 -14.35 2.67 -1.32
N GLU A 497 -13.02 2.67 -1.26
CA GLU A 497 -12.13 3.06 -2.36
C GLU A 497 -11.39 1.84 -2.92
N THR A 498 -10.14 1.60 -2.50
CA THR A 498 -9.31 0.47 -2.94
C THR A 498 -8.58 -0.19 -1.76
N PRO A 499 -8.07 -1.42 -1.92
CA PRO A 499 -7.32 -2.15 -0.88
C PRO A 499 -6.05 -1.42 -0.40
N ASN A 500 -5.51 -0.52 -1.22
CA ASN A 500 -4.34 0.28 -0.86
C ASN A 500 -4.70 1.61 -0.20
N TYR A 501 -5.76 2.30 -0.64
CA TYR A 501 -6.24 3.53 0.03
C TYR A 501 -6.78 3.27 1.44
N TRP A 502 -7.26 2.05 1.71
CA TRP A 502 -7.59 1.54 3.04
C TRP A 502 -6.49 1.80 4.09
N TYR A 503 -5.21 1.62 3.73
CA TYR A 503 -4.08 1.86 4.65
C TYR A 503 -4.05 3.31 5.15
N PHE A 504 -4.33 4.26 4.27
CA PHE A 504 -4.20 5.69 4.58
C PHE A 504 -5.39 6.18 5.40
N GLY A 505 -6.61 5.83 4.98
CA GLY A 505 -7.84 6.18 5.69
C GLY A 505 -7.95 5.53 7.06
N THR A 506 -7.75 4.21 7.16
CA THR A 506 -7.94 3.50 8.44
C THR A 506 -6.82 3.76 9.45
N ASN A 507 -5.56 3.95 9.02
CA ASN A 507 -4.49 4.33 9.94
C ASN A 507 -4.69 5.74 10.53
N ALA A 508 -5.20 6.70 9.75
CA ALA A 508 -5.58 8.02 10.26
C ALA A 508 -6.76 7.96 11.23
N GLN A 509 -7.78 7.15 10.93
CA GLN A 509 -8.91 6.91 11.83
C GLN A 509 -8.44 6.24 13.14
N ALA A 510 -7.51 5.29 13.09
CA ALA A 510 -6.95 4.64 14.27
C ALA A 510 -6.10 5.61 15.11
N ARG A 511 -5.29 6.49 14.49
CA ARG A 511 -4.59 7.60 15.17
C ARG A 511 -5.58 8.48 15.92
N MET A 512 -6.69 8.87 15.29
CA MET A 512 -7.76 9.66 15.88
C MET A 512 -8.48 8.94 17.04
N VAL A 513 -8.96 7.70 16.85
CA VAL A 513 -9.64 6.90 17.89
C VAL A 513 -8.73 6.68 19.10
N SER A 514 -7.49 6.25 18.86
CA SER A 514 -6.52 5.98 19.92
C SER A 514 -6.19 7.25 20.72
N ALA A 515 -5.98 8.39 20.05
CA ALA A 515 -5.76 9.67 20.71
C ALA A 515 -6.97 10.16 21.51
N LEU A 516 -8.20 10.03 20.98
CA LEU A 516 -9.43 10.37 21.71
C LEU A 516 -9.53 9.55 23.00
N ILE A 517 -9.31 8.23 22.91
CA ILE A 517 -9.34 7.32 24.07
C ILE A 517 -8.27 7.70 25.10
N THR A 518 -7.01 7.91 24.69
CA THR A 518 -5.92 8.15 25.64
C THR A 518 -5.94 9.56 26.23
N ALA A 519 -6.38 10.57 25.47
CA ALA A 519 -6.46 11.96 25.93
C ALA A 519 -7.77 12.28 26.66
N THR A 520 -8.91 11.70 26.28
CA THR A 520 -10.23 12.05 26.89
C THR A 520 -10.80 10.94 27.78
N GLY A 521 -10.44 9.68 27.55
CA GLY A 521 -10.99 8.51 28.25
C GLY A 521 -12.08 7.75 27.49
N SER A 522 -12.51 8.25 26.33
CA SER A 522 -13.39 7.55 25.40
C SER A 522 -13.06 7.90 23.94
N ASP A 523 -13.59 7.15 22.99
CA ASP A 523 -13.55 7.47 21.56
C ASP A 523 -14.46 8.66 21.16
N GLN A 524 -15.11 9.30 22.15
CA GLN A 524 -16.12 10.36 21.97
C GLN A 524 -17.30 9.96 21.05
N GLY A 525 -17.65 8.67 21.02
CA GLY A 525 -18.75 8.12 20.22
C GLY A 525 -18.47 8.08 18.72
N LEU A 526 -17.20 7.94 18.32
CA LEU A 526 -16.77 7.84 16.94
C LEU A 526 -17.01 6.42 16.37
N MET A 527 -16.69 5.38 17.13
CA MET A 527 -16.90 3.97 16.75
C MET A 527 -18.39 3.60 16.76
N ASP A 528 -19.21 4.25 17.58
CA ASP A 528 -20.67 4.06 17.62
C ASP A 528 -21.35 4.32 16.26
N GLN A 529 -20.75 5.16 15.41
CA GLN A 529 -21.28 5.51 14.09
C GLN A 529 -21.18 4.37 13.08
N ASN A 530 -20.23 3.43 13.26
CA ASN A 530 -20.12 2.25 12.40
C ASN A 530 -19.62 1.02 13.18
N LYS A 531 -20.57 0.20 13.61
CA LYS A 531 -20.33 -1.06 14.34
C LYS A 531 -19.70 -2.15 13.47
N ASN A 532 -19.68 -1.98 12.15
CA ASN A 532 -18.99 -2.88 11.22
C ASN A 532 -17.51 -2.52 11.03
N TRP A 533 -17.04 -1.36 11.50
CA TRP A 533 -15.69 -0.84 11.23
C TRP A 533 -14.57 -1.87 11.40
N ALA A 534 -14.57 -2.62 12.50
CA ALA A 534 -13.53 -3.61 12.79
C ALA A 534 -13.50 -4.80 11.81
N LYS A 535 -14.59 -5.09 11.07
CA LYS A 535 -14.61 -6.08 9.98
C LYS A 535 -13.68 -5.70 8.83
N THR A 536 -13.25 -4.44 8.73
CA THR A 536 -12.25 -4.04 7.73
C THR A 536 -10.89 -4.72 7.93
N SER A 537 -10.68 -5.31 9.11
CA SER A 537 -9.58 -6.26 9.35
C SER A 537 -9.75 -7.55 8.53
N GLU A 538 -10.96 -8.13 8.44
CA GLU A 538 -11.23 -9.27 7.56
C GLU A 538 -11.01 -8.90 6.09
N PHE A 539 -11.48 -7.73 5.65
CA PHE A 539 -11.23 -7.22 4.29
C PHE A 539 -9.72 -7.23 3.97
N HIS A 540 -8.90 -6.60 4.81
CA HIS A 540 -7.45 -6.57 4.59
C HIS A 540 -6.79 -7.97 4.65
N MET A 541 -7.26 -8.84 5.54
CA MET A 541 -6.79 -10.23 5.63
C MET A 541 -7.08 -11.03 4.35
N TYR A 542 -8.33 -11.01 3.88
CA TYR A 542 -8.74 -11.80 2.71
C TYR A 542 -8.22 -11.21 1.40
N VAL A 543 -8.04 -9.89 1.30
CA VAL A 543 -7.55 -9.24 0.06
C VAL A 543 -6.05 -9.42 -0.13
N THR A 544 -5.31 -9.77 0.94
CA THR A 544 -3.91 -10.17 0.88
C THR A 544 -3.82 -11.60 0.31
N GLY A 545 -3.42 -11.70 -0.96
CA GLY A 545 -3.21 -12.98 -1.66
C GLY A 545 -1.89 -13.64 -1.30
N ASN A 546 -1.59 -14.75 -1.97
CA ASN A 546 -0.36 -15.50 -1.75
C ASN A 546 0.85 -14.86 -2.47
N ALA A 547 0.61 -13.99 -3.44
CA ALA A 547 1.62 -13.21 -4.16
C ALA A 547 1.28 -11.71 -4.15
N GLY A 548 0.98 -11.18 -2.95
CA GLY A 548 0.60 -9.78 -2.72
C GLY A 548 -0.92 -9.56 -2.72
N MET A 549 -1.35 -8.33 -2.40
CA MET A 549 -2.79 -8.01 -2.37
C MET A 549 -3.44 -8.10 -3.76
N PHE A 550 -4.70 -8.53 -3.84
CA PHE A 550 -5.57 -8.16 -4.96
C PHE A 550 -5.75 -6.64 -4.90
N ALA A 551 -5.20 -5.93 -5.87
CA ALA A 551 -4.87 -4.51 -5.80
C ALA A 551 -5.62 -3.70 -6.88
N TYR A 552 -6.93 -4.01 -7.01
CA TYR A 552 -7.83 -3.36 -7.96
C TYR A 552 -7.94 -1.84 -7.73
N GLY A 553 -8.12 -1.09 -8.81
CA GLY A 553 -8.17 0.38 -8.78
C GLY A 553 -6.80 1.03 -8.63
N ASP A 554 -6.78 2.23 -8.06
CA ASP A 554 -5.56 2.97 -7.76
C ASP A 554 -4.88 2.49 -6.47
N ASN A 555 -3.55 2.42 -6.51
CA ASN A 555 -2.70 1.97 -5.40
C ASN A 555 -2.19 3.08 -4.50
N GLY A 556 -2.45 4.35 -4.84
CA GLY A 556 -2.03 5.50 -4.05
C GLY A 556 -0.55 5.86 -4.18
N PRO A 557 -0.16 7.03 -3.63
CA PRO A 557 1.23 7.37 -3.37
C PRO A 557 1.62 6.82 -1.99
N ASN A 558 2.67 7.35 -1.39
CA ASN A 558 3.60 6.50 -0.68
C ASN A 558 3.33 6.29 0.81
N LYS A 559 3.30 5.01 1.23
CA LYS A 559 3.00 4.56 2.60
C LYS A 559 4.18 4.81 3.56
N PHE A 560 4.58 6.07 3.73
CA PHE A 560 5.69 6.47 4.61
C PHE A 560 5.25 6.50 6.08
N SER A 561 4.13 7.17 6.35
CA SER A 561 3.61 7.37 7.70
C SER A 561 2.68 6.25 8.17
N THR A 562 2.20 5.40 7.24
CA THR A 562 1.12 4.44 7.46
C THR A 562 1.52 2.99 7.20
N THR A 563 0.93 2.10 8.00
CA THR A 563 1.08 0.64 8.02
C THR A 563 -0.31 0.01 8.17
N ALA A 564 -0.42 -1.32 8.22
CA ALA A 564 -1.65 -2.03 8.59
C ALA A 564 -1.84 -2.17 10.12
N ASN A 565 -0.99 -1.54 10.94
CA ASN A 565 -0.93 -1.70 12.40
C ASN A 565 -2.23 -1.31 13.17
N GLN A 566 -3.16 -0.60 12.53
CA GLN A 566 -4.52 -0.41 13.06
C GLN A 566 -5.26 -1.73 13.37
N LEU A 567 -4.90 -2.84 12.72
CA LEU A 567 -5.40 -4.19 13.07
C LEU A 567 -5.12 -4.56 14.54
N PHE A 568 -4.03 -4.07 15.13
CA PHE A 568 -3.74 -4.29 16.55
C PHE A 568 -4.75 -3.55 17.45
N LEU A 569 -5.05 -2.28 17.13
CA LEU A 569 -6.07 -1.50 17.84
C LEU A 569 -7.47 -2.09 17.65
N TYR A 570 -7.81 -2.51 16.42
CA TYR A 570 -9.10 -3.12 16.12
C TYR A 570 -9.26 -4.51 16.77
N SER A 571 -8.18 -5.28 16.91
CA SER A 571 -8.15 -6.51 17.72
C SER A 571 -8.57 -6.26 19.17
N GLN A 572 -8.03 -5.22 19.81
CA GLN A 572 -8.41 -4.84 21.18
C GLN A 572 -9.88 -4.38 21.26
N LEU A 573 -10.30 -3.46 20.38
CA LEU A 573 -11.64 -2.85 20.39
C LEU A 573 -12.74 -3.88 20.10
N ALA A 574 -12.53 -4.78 19.13
CA ALA A 574 -13.49 -5.82 18.76
C ALA A 574 -13.34 -7.13 19.53
N LYS A 575 -12.26 -7.29 20.31
CA LYS A 575 -11.85 -8.53 21.00
C LYS A 575 -11.68 -9.71 20.03
N GLN A 576 -10.96 -9.45 18.93
CA GLN A 576 -10.70 -10.43 17.86
C GLN A 576 -9.19 -10.68 17.72
N PRO A 577 -8.62 -11.67 18.44
CA PRO A 577 -7.16 -11.85 18.53
C PRO A 577 -6.53 -12.11 17.16
N MET A 578 -7.27 -12.77 16.27
CA MET A 578 -6.93 -13.04 14.88
C MET A 578 -6.41 -11.80 14.12
N TYR A 579 -7.00 -10.62 14.33
CA TYR A 579 -6.59 -9.41 13.60
C TYR A 579 -5.18 -8.97 13.99
N ALA A 580 -4.86 -9.01 15.29
CA ALA A 580 -3.52 -8.75 15.77
C ALA A 580 -2.55 -9.85 15.33
N LEU A 581 -2.92 -11.12 15.43
CA LEU A 581 -2.07 -12.25 15.03
C LEU A 581 -1.74 -12.25 13.53
N PHE A 582 -2.64 -11.77 12.67
CA PHE A 582 -2.34 -11.57 11.24
C PHE A 582 -1.29 -10.48 11.06
N GLN A 583 -1.51 -9.29 11.63
CA GLN A 583 -0.64 -8.14 11.42
C GLN A 583 0.72 -8.27 12.10
N ARG A 584 0.77 -8.91 13.27
CA ARG A 584 2.00 -9.23 14.03
C ARG A 584 2.99 -10.02 13.16
N ASP A 585 2.46 -10.80 12.24
CA ASP A 585 3.21 -11.71 11.37
C ASP A 585 3.42 -11.10 9.95
N ARG A 586 3.34 -9.77 9.78
CA ARG A 586 3.64 -9.03 8.52
C ARG A 586 4.94 -8.22 8.60
N ALA A 587 5.60 -8.03 7.46
CA ALA A 587 6.79 -7.19 7.35
C ALA A 587 6.56 -5.72 7.76
N ASP A 588 5.42 -5.12 7.38
CA ASP A 588 5.14 -3.70 7.62
C ASP A 588 4.85 -3.35 9.09
N ALA A 589 4.66 -4.35 9.95
CA ALA A 589 4.48 -4.11 11.38
C ALA A 589 5.74 -3.60 12.09
N ALA A 590 6.93 -3.98 11.61
CA ALA A 590 8.18 -3.84 12.37
C ALA A 590 8.78 -2.43 12.39
N SER A 591 8.49 -1.59 11.39
CA SER A 591 9.18 -0.32 11.17
C SER A 591 8.49 0.92 11.79
N ASP A 592 7.32 0.76 12.40
CA ASP A 592 6.47 1.86 12.88
C ASP A 592 6.29 1.85 14.42
N PRO A 593 6.70 2.90 15.16
CA PRO A 593 6.48 3.04 16.61
C PRO A 593 5.04 2.85 17.12
N LEU A 594 4.03 2.94 16.26
CA LEU A 594 2.64 2.61 16.63
C LEU A 594 2.45 1.12 16.97
N SER A 595 3.29 0.22 16.42
CA SER A 595 3.24 -1.21 16.76
C SER A 595 3.46 -1.43 18.26
N MET A 596 4.44 -0.74 18.85
CA MET A 596 4.81 -0.84 20.27
C MET A 596 3.68 -0.54 21.26
N PHE A 597 2.65 0.20 20.83
CA PHE A 597 1.54 0.65 21.69
C PHE A 597 0.18 0.11 21.28
N TRP A 598 -0.07 -0.09 19.98
CA TRP A 598 -1.32 -0.70 19.51
C TRP A 598 -1.30 -2.22 19.63
N TYR A 599 -0.14 -2.88 19.46
CA TYR A 599 0.00 -4.30 19.79
C TYR A 599 -0.10 -4.46 21.30
N ASP A 600 -1.21 -5.05 21.76
CA ASP A 600 -1.21 -5.78 23.01
C ASP A 600 -0.65 -7.18 22.77
N SER A 601 0.15 -7.63 23.72
CA SER A 601 0.77 -8.94 23.79
C SER A 601 -0.18 -10.08 24.17
N THR A 602 -1.43 -9.83 24.59
CA THR A 602 -2.37 -10.91 24.97
C THR A 602 -2.76 -11.91 23.87
N PRO A 603 -2.80 -11.59 22.55
CA PRO A 603 -3.14 -12.57 21.53
C PRO A 603 -2.14 -13.74 21.46
N ARG A 604 -2.67 -14.96 21.29
CA ARG A 604 -1.90 -16.21 21.20
C ARG A 604 -2.40 -17.08 20.04
N GLY A 605 -1.47 -17.74 19.36
CA GLY A 605 -1.74 -18.76 18.33
C GLY A 605 -1.53 -18.27 16.89
N GLY A 606 -2.00 -19.08 15.95
CA GLY A 606 -1.92 -18.78 14.51
C GLY A 606 -3.24 -18.22 14.01
N PHE A 607 -3.24 -16.99 13.47
CA PHE A 607 -4.45 -16.32 12.93
C PHE A 607 -5.27 -17.20 11.97
N PHE A 608 -4.56 -18.12 11.31
CA PHE A 608 -5.03 -19.00 10.26
C PHE A 608 -5.80 -20.24 10.77
N ASN A 609 -5.63 -20.65 12.04
CA ASN A 609 -6.22 -21.89 12.54
C ASN A 609 -7.74 -21.71 12.81
N GLY A 610 -8.57 -22.38 12.02
CA GLY A 610 -10.04 -22.25 12.04
C GLY A 610 -10.60 -21.19 11.07
N LEU A 611 -9.73 -20.48 10.35
CA LEU A 611 -10.09 -19.46 9.36
C LEU A 611 -10.58 -20.14 8.06
N PRO A 612 -11.76 -19.77 7.51
CA PRO A 612 -12.19 -20.20 6.18
C PRO A 612 -11.16 -19.87 5.10
N LEU A 613 -11.06 -20.72 4.09
CA LEU A 613 -10.25 -20.45 2.90
C LEU A 613 -10.89 -19.41 1.97
N ASP A 614 -12.18 -19.14 2.13
CA ASP A 614 -12.98 -18.34 1.21
C ASP A 614 -13.84 -17.30 1.94
N ARG A 615 -14.07 -16.17 1.27
CA ARG A 615 -14.96 -15.11 1.73
C ARG A 615 -15.63 -14.46 0.53
N PHE A 616 -16.95 -14.33 0.60
CA PHE A 616 -17.69 -13.36 -0.20
C PHE A 616 -17.91 -12.09 0.65
N PHE A 617 -17.67 -10.95 0.03
CA PHE A 617 -17.97 -9.61 0.51
C PHE A 617 -19.11 -9.08 -0.37
N ASP A 618 -20.30 -8.99 0.21
CA ASP A 618 -21.59 -8.99 -0.48
C ASP A 618 -22.27 -7.62 -0.56
N ASN A 619 -21.58 -6.54 -0.19
CA ASN A 619 -22.12 -5.19 -0.33
C ASN A 619 -22.13 -4.71 -1.80
N ASP A 620 -23.29 -4.28 -2.32
CA ASP A 620 -23.46 -3.96 -3.76
C ASP A 620 -22.62 -2.76 -4.26
N GLN A 621 -22.09 -1.94 -3.34
CA GLN A 621 -21.20 -0.83 -3.67
C GLN A 621 -19.76 -1.28 -3.94
N GLY A 622 -19.35 -2.47 -3.49
CA GLY A 622 -17.95 -2.92 -3.55
C GLY A 622 -17.75 -4.44 -3.62
N SER A 623 -18.77 -5.20 -4.01
CA SER A 623 -18.80 -6.67 -3.92
C SER A 623 -17.68 -7.41 -4.65
N TRP A 624 -17.03 -8.33 -3.93
CA TRP A 624 -15.88 -9.11 -4.40
C TRP A 624 -15.75 -10.45 -3.64
N VAL A 625 -14.99 -11.39 -4.18
CA VAL A 625 -14.69 -12.68 -3.54
C VAL A 625 -13.19 -12.89 -3.37
N SER A 626 -12.82 -13.53 -2.25
CA SER A 626 -11.51 -14.15 -2.02
C SER A 626 -11.68 -15.67 -1.94
N MET A 627 -10.81 -16.41 -2.60
CA MET A 627 -10.77 -17.87 -2.62
C MET A 627 -9.32 -18.34 -2.54
N ARG A 628 -8.95 -19.24 -1.61
CA ARG A 628 -7.58 -19.79 -1.57
C ARG A 628 -7.50 -21.27 -1.25
N SER A 629 -6.32 -21.84 -1.39
CA SER A 629 -6.04 -23.25 -1.05
C SER A 629 -5.46 -23.43 0.35
N THR A 630 -4.80 -22.41 0.91
CA THR A 630 -4.09 -22.48 2.20
C THR A 630 -3.82 -21.05 2.68
N TRP A 631 -3.67 -20.87 4.00
CA TRP A 631 -3.20 -19.63 4.63
C TRP A 631 -1.74 -19.70 5.10
N THR A 632 -1.10 -20.87 5.04
CA THR A 632 0.25 -21.12 5.60
C THR A 632 1.33 -21.39 4.57
N ASP A 633 0.96 -21.79 3.35
CA ASP A 633 1.90 -22.04 2.25
C ASP A 633 1.66 -21.04 1.10
N MET A 634 2.59 -20.09 0.94
CA MET A 634 2.51 -19.05 -0.10
C MET A 634 2.76 -19.60 -1.51
N SER A 635 3.18 -20.86 -1.66
CA SER A 635 3.22 -21.53 -2.98
C SER A 635 1.88 -22.09 -3.43
N GLY A 636 0.89 -22.17 -2.53
CA GLY A 636 -0.48 -22.54 -2.85
C GLY A 636 -1.22 -21.51 -3.71
N ASN A 637 -2.35 -21.91 -4.27
CA ASN A 637 -3.20 -21.07 -5.11
C ASN A 637 -4.03 -20.05 -4.30
N TYR A 638 -4.11 -18.82 -4.79
CA TYR A 638 -5.08 -17.78 -4.40
C TYR A 638 -5.75 -17.20 -5.65
N VAL A 639 -7.04 -16.91 -5.54
CA VAL A 639 -7.85 -16.27 -6.58
C VAL A 639 -8.79 -15.28 -5.90
N ALA A 640 -8.84 -14.05 -6.41
CA ALA A 640 -9.87 -13.09 -6.04
C ALA A 640 -10.51 -12.50 -7.30
N MET A 641 -11.76 -12.07 -7.21
CA MET A 641 -12.50 -11.45 -8.31
C MET A 641 -13.41 -10.34 -7.79
N LYS A 642 -13.36 -9.16 -8.41
CA LYS A 642 -14.26 -8.03 -8.15
C LYS A 642 -15.40 -8.03 -9.16
N ALA A 643 -16.62 -7.81 -8.70
CA ALA A 643 -17.77 -7.57 -9.57
C ALA A 643 -18.80 -6.73 -8.79
N SER A 644 -18.63 -5.41 -8.89
CA SER A 644 -19.37 -4.40 -8.12
C SER A 644 -19.79 -3.24 -9.01
N ASN A 645 -20.46 -2.25 -8.42
CA ASN A 645 -20.46 -0.88 -8.93
C ASN A 645 -19.00 -0.35 -9.03
N MET A 646 -18.75 0.61 -9.94
CA MET A 646 -17.41 1.17 -10.21
C MET A 646 -17.36 2.70 -9.98
N THR A 647 -18.32 3.23 -9.23
CA THR A 647 -18.41 4.63 -8.78
C THR A 647 -18.63 4.73 -7.27
N GLY A 648 -18.41 5.92 -6.70
CA GLY A 648 -18.41 6.18 -5.26
C GLY A 648 -17.03 6.02 -4.60
N HIS A 649 -15.98 5.74 -5.39
CA HIS A 649 -14.65 5.33 -4.94
C HIS A 649 -13.63 6.48 -4.85
N GLN A 650 -14.09 7.72 -4.65
CA GLN A 650 -13.28 8.95 -4.66
C GLN A 650 -12.37 9.11 -5.90
N THR A 651 -12.81 8.66 -7.08
CA THR A 651 -12.02 8.59 -8.34
C THR A 651 -10.78 7.71 -8.25
N HIS A 652 -10.79 6.68 -7.41
CA HIS A 652 -9.75 5.66 -7.31
C HIS A 652 -10.17 4.27 -7.85
N GLY A 653 -11.43 4.08 -8.25
CA GLY A 653 -11.91 2.86 -8.91
C GLY A 653 -11.55 2.76 -10.40
N ASP A 654 -11.68 1.56 -10.96
CA ASP A 654 -11.47 1.25 -12.38
C ASP A 654 -12.70 0.59 -13.01
N LEU A 655 -12.75 0.51 -14.35
CA LEU A 655 -13.82 -0.19 -15.07
C LEU A 655 -13.55 -1.71 -15.13
N ASP A 656 -13.62 -2.32 -13.94
CA ASP A 656 -13.05 -3.60 -13.52
C ASP A 656 -14.08 -4.71 -13.19
N ALA A 657 -15.35 -4.59 -13.59
CA ALA A 657 -16.34 -5.60 -13.23
C ALA A 657 -16.00 -6.96 -13.89
N GLY A 658 -15.79 -7.98 -13.06
CA GLY A 658 -15.30 -9.30 -13.46
C GLY A 658 -13.77 -9.44 -13.49
N ASP A 659 -13.00 -8.40 -13.13
CA ASP A 659 -11.54 -8.47 -12.97
C ASP A 659 -11.14 -9.47 -11.87
N PHE A 660 -10.01 -10.15 -12.07
CA PHE A 660 -9.54 -11.22 -11.19
C PHE A 660 -8.03 -11.39 -11.23
N VAL A 661 -7.49 -12.01 -10.19
CA VAL A 661 -6.08 -12.43 -10.09
C VAL A 661 -5.94 -13.93 -9.88
N ILE A 662 -4.78 -14.47 -10.26
CA ILE A 662 -4.37 -15.85 -9.96
C ILE A 662 -2.93 -15.82 -9.43
N ASP A 663 -2.76 -16.16 -8.16
CA ASP A 663 -1.46 -16.47 -7.57
C ASP A 663 -1.27 -18.00 -7.52
N SER A 664 -0.07 -18.48 -7.81
CA SER A 664 0.31 -19.89 -7.70
C SER A 664 1.83 -20.05 -7.73
N LEU A 665 2.36 -21.14 -7.16
CA LEU A 665 3.79 -21.47 -7.14
C LEU A 665 4.69 -20.36 -6.56
N GLY A 666 4.13 -19.48 -5.71
CA GLY A 666 4.84 -18.38 -5.06
C GLY A 666 4.96 -17.11 -5.91
N THR A 667 4.09 -16.92 -6.91
CA THR A 667 4.05 -15.71 -7.74
C THR A 667 2.66 -15.45 -8.33
N ARG A 668 2.43 -14.23 -8.85
CA ARG A 668 1.20 -13.83 -9.54
C ARG A 668 1.31 -14.10 -11.04
N PHE A 669 0.40 -14.93 -11.56
CA PHE A 669 0.32 -15.28 -12.99
C PHE A 669 -0.69 -14.45 -13.77
N VAL A 670 -1.78 -14.00 -13.14
CA VAL A 670 -2.74 -13.03 -13.68
C VAL A 670 -2.84 -11.87 -12.71
N GLY A 671 -2.65 -10.64 -13.18
CA GLY A 671 -2.49 -9.47 -12.32
C GLY A 671 -3.01 -8.15 -12.91
N GLU A 672 -2.97 -7.13 -12.08
CA GLU A 672 -3.56 -5.80 -12.27
C GLU A 672 -2.49 -4.70 -12.33
N TYR A 673 -2.80 -3.55 -12.95
CA TYR A 673 -1.84 -2.46 -13.12
C TYR A 673 -1.72 -1.53 -11.91
N GLY A 674 -2.73 -1.47 -11.04
CA GLY A 674 -2.84 -0.42 -10.03
C GLY A 674 -3.05 0.97 -10.63
N SER A 675 -2.47 1.99 -10.00
CA SER A 675 -2.51 3.39 -10.48
C SER A 675 -1.97 3.58 -11.90
N ASP A 676 -2.47 4.62 -12.57
CA ASP A 676 -1.82 5.26 -13.71
C ASP A 676 -1.14 6.59 -13.29
N ASN A 677 -0.74 7.43 -14.24
CA ASN A 677 -0.14 8.73 -13.91
C ASN A 677 -1.19 9.70 -13.33
N TYR A 678 -1.07 9.99 -12.02
CA TYR A 678 -1.95 10.92 -11.30
C TYR A 678 -1.92 12.35 -11.83
N LEU A 679 -0.84 12.73 -12.53
CA LEU A 679 -0.70 14.06 -13.14
C LEU A 679 -1.39 14.14 -14.51
N ALA A 680 -1.87 13.01 -15.04
CA ALA A 680 -2.55 12.97 -16.33
C ALA A 680 -3.85 13.79 -16.29
N LYS A 681 -4.12 14.45 -17.41
CA LYS A 681 -5.22 15.41 -17.52
C LYS A 681 -6.57 14.77 -17.16
N ASP A 682 -7.31 15.47 -16.29
CA ASP A 682 -8.67 15.13 -15.84
C ASP A 682 -8.79 13.74 -15.17
N TYR A 683 -7.69 13.18 -14.64
CA TYR A 683 -7.62 11.83 -14.05
C TYR A 683 -8.53 11.62 -12.82
N PHE A 684 -8.65 12.64 -11.96
CA PHE A 684 -9.54 12.66 -10.80
C PHE A 684 -10.84 13.48 -11.03
N ALA A 685 -11.20 13.75 -12.29
CA ALA A 685 -12.28 14.70 -12.59
C ALA A 685 -13.70 14.13 -12.44
N SER A 686 -13.90 12.83 -12.70
CA SER A 686 -15.20 12.16 -12.65
C SER A 686 -15.07 10.64 -12.76
N GLU A 687 -16.04 9.91 -12.21
CA GLU A 687 -16.24 8.47 -12.39
C GLU A 687 -17.39 8.14 -13.38
N GLU A 688 -18.11 9.16 -13.87
CA GLU A 688 -19.27 9.00 -14.75
C GLU A 688 -18.93 8.37 -16.12
N ASP A 689 -19.95 7.84 -16.80
CA ASP A 689 -19.78 7.26 -18.14
C ASP A 689 -19.20 8.29 -19.14
N GLY A 690 -18.14 7.89 -19.85
CA GLY A 690 -17.40 8.76 -20.77
C GLY A 690 -16.39 9.71 -20.14
N ALA A 691 -16.20 9.68 -18.81
CA ALA A 691 -15.16 10.46 -18.12
C ALA A 691 -13.75 10.22 -18.71
N THR A 692 -12.89 11.23 -18.60
CA THR A 692 -11.53 11.17 -19.17
C THR A 692 -10.65 10.11 -18.50
N ARG A 693 -10.84 9.83 -17.21
CA ARG A 693 -10.19 8.72 -16.48
C ARG A 693 -10.29 7.39 -17.26
N TRP A 694 -11.48 7.08 -17.79
CA TRP A 694 -11.78 5.84 -18.51
C TRP A 694 -11.17 5.69 -19.90
N LYS A 695 -10.41 6.69 -20.36
CA LYS A 695 -9.69 6.65 -21.65
C LYS A 695 -8.27 6.09 -21.47
N TYR A 696 -7.67 6.28 -20.30
CA TYR A 696 -6.35 5.74 -19.98
C TYR A 696 -6.39 4.20 -19.90
N PHE A 697 -5.37 3.55 -20.47
CA PHE A 697 -5.33 2.11 -20.68
C PHE A 697 -5.53 1.34 -19.38
N ARG A 698 -4.79 1.70 -18.31
CA ARG A 698 -4.86 1.02 -17.01
C ARG A 698 -6.21 1.17 -16.30
N LYS A 699 -7.03 2.14 -16.70
CA LYS A 699 -8.23 2.61 -15.97
C LYS A 699 -9.53 2.19 -16.66
N GLY A 700 -9.55 2.21 -18.00
CA GLY A 700 -10.64 1.66 -18.80
C GLY A 700 -10.66 0.13 -18.80
N THR A 701 -11.71 -0.46 -19.37
CA THR A 701 -11.95 -1.92 -19.32
C THR A 701 -10.86 -2.76 -20.01
N GLN A 702 -10.18 -2.21 -21.03
CA GLN A 702 -9.00 -2.86 -21.64
C GLN A 702 -7.78 -2.99 -20.70
N GLY A 703 -7.70 -2.21 -19.62
CA GLY A 703 -6.65 -2.39 -18.60
C GLY A 703 -6.82 -3.66 -17.78
N GLN A 704 -8.05 -4.17 -17.68
CA GLN A 704 -8.42 -5.17 -16.68
C GLN A 704 -8.39 -6.59 -17.24
N ASN A 705 -8.55 -7.58 -16.37
CA ASN A 705 -8.61 -9.00 -16.69
C ASN A 705 -10.04 -9.45 -17.06
N THR A 706 -10.82 -8.60 -17.73
CA THR A 706 -12.26 -8.81 -18.01
C THR A 706 -12.59 -8.87 -19.51
N LEU A 707 -13.87 -8.97 -19.86
CA LEU A 707 -14.34 -8.97 -21.24
C LEU A 707 -14.42 -7.55 -21.81
N VAL A 708 -13.97 -7.34 -23.05
CA VAL A 708 -14.28 -6.15 -23.85
C VAL A 708 -15.27 -6.55 -24.94
N ILE A 709 -16.43 -5.91 -24.99
CA ILE A 709 -17.47 -6.19 -26.00
C ILE A 709 -17.65 -4.99 -26.91
N GLY A 710 -17.45 -5.18 -28.22
CA GLY A 710 -17.63 -4.14 -29.23
C GLY A 710 -16.65 -2.97 -29.13
N LYS A 711 -15.45 -3.20 -28.56
CA LYS A 711 -14.43 -2.17 -28.34
C LYS A 711 -14.94 -0.97 -27.52
N GLN A 712 -15.82 -1.24 -26.56
CA GLN A 712 -16.33 -0.26 -25.59
C GLN A 712 -15.85 -0.59 -24.18
N ASN A 713 -15.80 0.44 -23.34
CA ASN A 713 -15.76 0.28 -21.89
C ASN A 713 -17.07 -0.31 -21.34
N GLN A 714 -17.01 -0.83 -20.12
CA GLN A 714 -18.19 -1.08 -19.29
C GLN A 714 -18.85 0.23 -18.84
N ASN A 715 -20.14 0.16 -18.51
CA ASN A 715 -20.86 1.24 -17.81
C ASN A 715 -20.38 1.31 -16.35
N SER A 716 -19.90 2.46 -15.89
CA SER A 716 -19.35 2.71 -14.55
C SER A 716 -20.36 2.44 -13.42
N SER A 717 -21.61 2.84 -13.61
CA SER A 717 -22.71 2.71 -12.63
C SER A 717 -23.42 1.35 -12.65
N CYS A 718 -22.76 0.30 -13.16
CA CYS A 718 -23.39 -1.02 -13.29
C CYS A 718 -23.57 -1.74 -11.95
N LYS A 719 -24.46 -2.74 -11.93
CA LYS A 719 -24.75 -3.54 -10.72
C LYS A 719 -24.71 -5.03 -11.05
N PRO A 720 -23.53 -5.66 -10.96
CA PRO A 720 -23.40 -7.10 -11.04
C PRO A 720 -24.21 -7.83 -9.96
N ASN A 721 -24.51 -9.10 -10.21
CA ASN A 721 -25.08 -10.00 -9.20
C ASN A 721 -24.18 -11.24 -9.06
N ILE A 722 -23.83 -11.64 -7.85
CA ILE A 722 -22.88 -12.72 -7.58
C ILE A 722 -23.58 -13.90 -6.90
N LYS A 723 -23.49 -15.09 -7.53
CA LYS A 723 -23.69 -16.38 -6.85
C LYS A 723 -22.35 -16.86 -6.31
N PHE A 724 -22.29 -17.19 -5.02
CA PHE A 724 -21.10 -17.77 -4.39
C PHE A 724 -21.47 -19.00 -3.56
N GLU A 725 -20.74 -20.10 -3.73
CA GLU A 725 -20.85 -21.30 -2.91
C GLU A 725 -19.45 -21.85 -2.60
N SER A 726 -19.18 -22.15 -1.32
CA SER A 726 -17.96 -22.80 -0.85
C SER A 726 -18.26 -24.11 -0.13
N SER A 727 -17.32 -25.06 -0.22
CA SER A 727 -17.22 -26.23 0.67
C SER A 727 -17.07 -25.86 2.16
N ASN A 728 -16.93 -24.58 2.50
CA ASN A 728 -16.66 -24.07 3.85
C ASN A 728 -15.41 -24.68 4.50
N THR A 729 -14.45 -25.07 3.66
CA THR A 729 -13.16 -25.60 4.11
C THR A 729 -12.42 -24.53 4.91
N LYS A 730 -11.84 -24.95 6.04
CA LYS A 730 -11.06 -24.12 6.94
C LYS A 730 -9.64 -24.65 7.00
N GLN A 731 -8.69 -23.73 7.09
CA GLN A 731 -7.33 -24.03 7.49
C GLN A 731 -7.32 -24.53 8.95
N ASN A 732 -6.40 -25.45 9.26
CA ASN A 732 -6.17 -25.96 10.61
C ASN A 732 -4.79 -25.51 11.14
N GLY A 733 -4.38 -26.04 12.30
CA GLY A 733 -3.08 -25.75 12.92
C GLY A 733 -1.86 -26.41 12.25
N ASP A 734 -2.00 -27.05 11.09
CA ASP A 734 -0.87 -27.62 10.34
C ASP A 734 -0.32 -26.56 9.37
N LEU A 735 0.99 -26.29 9.43
CA LEU A 735 1.64 -25.40 8.48
C LEU A 735 1.73 -26.02 7.08
N GLY A 736 1.79 -27.35 6.99
CA GLY A 736 1.75 -28.14 5.76
C GLY A 736 0.33 -28.49 5.28
N PHE A 737 -0.69 -27.77 5.75
CA PHE A 737 -2.09 -28.00 5.39
C PHE A 737 -2.31 -28.06 3.87
N THR A 738 -2.93 -29.15 3.42
CA THR A 738 -3.42 -29.35 2.06
C THR A 738 -4.93 -29.62 2.11
N PRO A 739 -5.76 -28.98 1.26
CA PRO A 739 -7.19 -29.26 1.20
C PRO A 739 -7.54 -30.72 0.87
N GLY A 740 -8.72 -31.16 1.31
CA GLY A 740 -9.33 -32.41 0.84
C GLY A 740 -9.64 -32.36 -0.66
N GLY A 741 -9.72 -33.52 -1.32
CA GLY A 741 -10.02 -33.60 -2.76
C GLY A 741 -11.43 -33.12 -3.14
N ASP A 742 -12.35 -33.12 -2.17
CA ASP A 742 -13.71 -32.56 -2.21
C ASP A 742 -13.74 -31.05 -1.92
N SER A 743 -12.62 -30.45 -1.52
CA SER A 743 -12.53 -29.03 -1.23
C SER A 743 -12.58 -28.20 -2.52
N THR A 744 -13.61 -27.37 -2.62
CA THR A 744 -13.87 -26.51 -3.76
C THR A 744 -14.67 -25.27 -3.33
N VAL A 745 -14.68 -24.28 -4.20
CA VAL A 745 -15.44 -23.04 -4.12
C VAL A 745 -15.61 -22.52 -5.54
N TYR A 746 -16.69 -21.78 -5.78
CA TYR A 746 -16.83 -21.01 -7.00
C TYR A 746 -17.63 -19.73 -6.78
N THR A 747 -17.44 -18.81 -7.70
CA THR A 747 -18.23 -17.60 -7.90
C THR A 747 -18.82 -17.59 -9.31
N VAL A 748 -19.99 -17.01 -9.49
CA VAL A 748 -20.55 -16.63 -10.80
C VAL A 748 -21.09 -15.21 -10.69
N ALA A 749 -20.49 -14.26 -11.40
CA ALA A 749 -20.99 -12.91 -11.57
C ALA A 749 -21.83 -12.79 -12.85
N ASP A 750 -23.02 -12.24 -12.76
CA ASP A 750 -23.76 -11.69 -13.88
C ASP A 750 -23.29 -10.26 -14.13
N LEU A 751 -22.66 -10.03 -15.29
CA LEU A 751 -22.08 -8.76 -15.72
C LEU A 751 -22.97 -8.03 -16.74
N SER A 752 -24.17 -8.55 -17.04
CA SER A 752 -25.10 -8.00 -18.06
C SER A 752 -25.26 -6.48 -18.00
N SER A 753 -25.47 -5.91 -16.81
CA SER A 753 -25.67 -4.46 -16.62
C SER A 753 -24.46 -3.63 -17.04
N CYS A 754 -23.25 -4.17 -16.90
CA CYS A 754 -22.00 -3.49 -17.23
C CYS A 754 -21.77 -3.38 -18.74
N TYR A 755 -22.46 -4.20 -19.54
CA TYR A 755 -22.49 -4.12 -21.00
C TYR A 755 -23.85 -3.63 -21.55
N GLY A 756 -24.61 -2.90 -20.71
CA GLY A 756 -25.88 -2.26 -21.08
C GLY A 756 -27.03 -3.23 -21.39
N LYS A 757 -26.95 -4.49 -20.96
CA LYS A 757 -27.99 -5.49 -21.21
C LYS A 757 -29.11 -5.38 -20.18
N GLN A 758 -30.35 -5.40 -20.67
CA GLN A 758 -31.56 -5.46 -19.84
C GLN A 758 -31.86 -6.90 -19.37
N ASP A 759 -31.42 -7.89 -20.16
CA ASP A 759 -31.57 -9.30 -19.81
C ASP A 759 -30.43 -9.75 -18.89
N ASN A 760 -30.77 -10.17 -17.67
CA ASN A 760 -29.85 -10.87 -16.79
C ASN A 760 -29.37 -12.19 -17.43
N GLY A 761 -28.15 -12.59 -17.09
CA GLY A 761 -27.50 -13.76 -17.64
C GLY A 761 -27.23 -13.68 -19.14
N ALA A 762 -26.88 -12.50 -19.66
CA ALA A 762 -26.47 -12.31 -21.06
C ALA A 762 -24.96 -12.10 -21.22
N VAL A 763 -24.28 -11.70 -20.15
CA VAL A 763 -22.81 -11.76 -20.02
C VAL A 763 -22.51 -12.24 -18.60
N GLN A 764 -22.02 -13.46 -18.44
CA GLN A 764 -21.74 -14.06 -17.14
C GLN A 764 -20.30 -14.58 -17.05
N ARG A 765 -19.68 -14.43 -15.88
CA ARG A 765 -18.35 -14.93 -15.55
C ARG A 765 -18.40 -15.86 -14.35
N GLY A 766 -18.01 -17.11 -14.52
CA GLY A 766 -17.73 -18.05 -13.45
C GLY A 766 -16.23 -18.24 -13.22
N ILE A 767 -15.80 -18.30 -11.96
CA ILE A 767 -14.46 -18.77 -11.59
C ILE A 767 -14.59 -19.82 -10.49
N ARG A 768 -13.93 -20.98 -10.68
CA ARG A 768 -14.04 -22.17 -9.81
C ARG A 768 -12.67 -22.79 -9.53
N PHE A 769 -12.46 -23.22 -8.28
CA PHE A 769 -11.38 -24.15 -7.93
C PHE A 769 -11.77 -25.60 -8.25
N VAL A 770 -10.97 -26.30 -9.04
CA VAL A 770 -11.14 -27.72 -9.38
C VAL A 770 -9.99 -28.56 -8.81
N ASN A 771 -10.15 -29.90 -8.80
CA ASN A 771 -9.13 -30.86 -8.37
C ASN A 771 -8.54 -30.56 -6.97
N GLY A 772 -9.39 -30.44 -5.95
CA GLY A 772 -8.95 -30.15 -4.57
C GLY A 772 -8.26 -28.79 -4.41
N ARG A 773 -8.73 -27.78 -5.15
CA ARG A 773 -8.13 -26.42 -5.23
C ARG A 773 -6.72 -26.35 -5.85
N ARG A 774 -6.31 -27.36 -6.62
CA ARG A 774 -5.00 -27.38 -7.31
C ARG A 774 -5.00 -26.62 -8.64
N GLN A 775 -6.17 -26.36 -9.22
CA GLN A 775 -6.31 -25.75 -10.55
C GLN A 775 -7.55 -24.86 -10.60
N VAL A 776 -7.58 -23.91 -11.53
CA VAL A 776 -8.68 -22.93 -11.67
C VAL A 776 -9.35 -23.10 -13.02
N LEU A 777 -10.69 -23.04 -13.05
CA LEU A 777 -11.48 -22.89 -14.27
C LEU A 777 -12.06 -21.48 -14.29
N VAL A 778 -11.78 -20.71 -15.34
CA VAL A 778 -12.46 -19.46 -15.69
C VAL A 778 -13.39 -19.76 -16.86
N GLN A 779 -14.67 -19.41 -16.73
CA GLN A 779 -15.70 -19.67 -17.73
C GLN A 779 -16.56 -18.43 -17.96
N ASP A 780 -16.59 -17.94 -19.19
CA ASP A 780 -17.42 -16.79 -19.59
C ASP A 780 -18.53 -17.25 -20.55
N GLU A 781 -19.79 -17.12 -20.12
CA GLU A 781 -20.98 -17.38 -20.94
C GLU A 781 -21.58 -16.08 -21.42
N VAL A 782 -21.54 -15.88 -22.74
CA VAL A 782 -21.91 -14.63 -23.40
C VAL A 782 -22.94 -14.95 -24.47
N LYS A 783 -24.19 -14.53 -24.26
CA LYS A 783 -25.23 -14.57 -25.31
C LYS A 783 -24.77 -13.72 -26.50
N LYS A 784 -25.27 -14.02 -27.70
CA LYS A 784 -24.93 -13.32 -28.95
C LYS A 784 -24.92 -11.80 -28.78
N GLN A 785 -23.84 -11.17 -29.25
CA GLN A 785 -23.59 -9.73 -29.07
C GLN A 785 -23.76 -8.92 -30.37
N ASP A 786 -23.69 -9.56 -31.54
CA ASP A 786 -23.53 -8.91 -32.85
C ASP A 786 -22.33 -7.93 -32.91
N LYS A 787 -21.34 -8.19 -32.05
CA LYS A 787 -20.15 -7.36 -31.81
C LYS A 787 -18.99 -8.25 -31.37
N GLU A 788 -17.80 -7.92 -31.83
CA GLU A 788 -16.54 -8.57 -31.45
C GLU A 788 -16.36 -8.60 -29.93
N ILE A 789 -16.03 -9.77 -29.38
CA ILE A 789 -15.74 -10.01 -27.97
C ILE A 789 -14.24 -10.29 -27.85
N GLN A 790 -13.54 -9.57 -26.97
CA GLN A 790 -12.20 -9.93 -26.53
C GLN A 790 -12.23 -10.31 -25.06
N TRP A 791 -11.95 -11.58 -24.77
CA TRP A 791 -11.49 -12.02 -23.46
C TRP A 791 -10.01 -11.66 -23.32
N ARG A 792 -9.59 -11.13 -22.18
CA ARG A 792 -8.18 -10.75 -21.96
C ARG A 792 -7.77 -10.85 -20.50
N VAL A 793 -6.48 -11.11 -20.29
CA VAL A 793 -5.78 -11.06 -19.01
C VAL A 793 -4.39 -10.46 -19.20
N GLN A 794 -3.84 -9.86 -18.14
CA GLN A 794 -2.55 -9.19 -18.12
C GLN A 794 -1.57 -10.05 -17.28
N THR A 795 -0.33 -10.26 -17.76
CA THR A 795 0.65 -11.11 -17.08
C THR A 795 2.09 -10.63 -17.23
N ASN A 796 2.90 -10.83 -16.19
CA ASN A 796 4.36 -10.66 -16.22
C ASN A 796 5.11 -11.90 -16.75
N ALA A 797 4.39 -12.97 -17.07
CA ALA A 797 5.00 -14.18 -17.60
C ALA A 797 5.51 -14.00 -19.03
N THR A 798 6.63 -14.68 -19.34
CA THR A 798 7.00 -14.93 -20.72
C THR A 798 6.04 -15.97 -21.29
N VAL A 799 5.19 -15.55 -22.23
CA VAL A 799 4.16 -16.40 -22.84
C VAL A 799 4.70 -17.13 -24.07
N THR A 800 4.55 -18.45 -24.10
CA THR A 800 4.77 -19.30 -25.29
C THR A 800 3.47 -19.99 -25.66
N LEU A 801 3.01 -19.86 -26.90
CA LEU A 801 1.80 -20.52 -27.41
C LEU A 801 2.14 -21.86 -28.07
N SER A 802 1.23 -22.82 -28.01
CA SER A 802 1.26 -24.04 -28.84
C SER A 802 1.00 -23.74 -30.32
N ASP A 803 1.34 -24.69 -31.21
CA ASP A 803 1.18 -24.53 -32.68
C ASP A 803 -0.28 -24.26 -33.10
N ASP A 804 -1.24 -24.86 -32.38
CA ASP A 804 -2.68 -24.65 -32.54
C ASP A 804 -3.23 -23.44 -31.77
N LYS A 805 -2.37 -22.78 -30.98
CA LYS A 805 -2.67 -21.69 -30.03
C LYS A 805 -3.76 -22.01 -29.00
N LYS A 806 -4.03 -23.28 -28.70
CA LYS A 806 -4.97 -23.71 -27.64
C LYS A 806 -4.39 -23.64 -26.25
N THR A 807 -3.06 -23.76 -26.13
CA THR A 807 -2.35 -23.72 -24.85
C THR A 807 -1.38 -22.53 -24.83
N ALA A 808 -1.48 -21.70 -23.80
CA ALA A 808 -0.46 -20.73 -23.45
C ALA A 808 0.34 -21.26 -22.25
N THR A 809 1.65 -21.41 -22.41
CA THR A 809 2.58 -21.68 -21.30
C THR A 809 3.18 -20.36 -20.84
N LEU A 810 2.91 -20.00 -19.59
CA LEU A 810 3.39 -18.81 -18.90
C LEU A 810 4.59 -19.22 -18.03
N GLU A 811 5.76 -18.64 -18.26
CA GLU A 811 6.95 -18.83 -17.40
C GLU A 811 7.31 -17.54 -16.65
N ILE A 812 7.54 -17.64 -15.34
CA ILE A 812 8.03 -16.54 -14.48
C ILE A 812 9.30 -17.02 -13.75
N ASN A 813 10.36 -16.20 -13.78
CA ASN A 813 11.66 -16.46 -13.14
C ASN A 813 12.23 -15.25 -12.37
N LYS A 814 11.48 -14.14 -12.32
CA LYS A 814 11.76 -12.95 -11.52
C LYS A 814 10.46 -12.33 -11.01
N VAL A 815 10.49 -11.74 -9.82
CA VAL A 815 9.46 -10.85 -9.29
C VAL A 815 10.06 -9.45 -9.23
N ILE A 816 9.34 -8.44 -9.73
CA ILE A 816 9.76 -7.03 -9.76
C ILE A 816 8.73 -6.19 -8.98
N ASP A 817 9.22 -5.22 -8.21
CA ASP A 817 8.50 -4.27 -7.35
C ASP A 817 7.21 -4.81 -6.68
N PRO A 818 7.26 -5.98 -6.01
CA PRO A 818 6.12 -6.60 -5.37
C PRO A 818 5.51 -5.68 -4.31
N ASN A 819 4.20 -5.42 -4.42
CA ASN A 819 3.48 -4.45 -3.59
C ASN A 819 4.03 -3.00 -3.62
N ALA A 820 4.68 -2.58 -4.71
CA ALA A 820 5.28 -1.24 -4.90
C ALA A 820 6.43 -0.93 -3.92
N SER A 821 7.60 -1.54 -4.13
CA SER A 821 8.78 -1.34 -3.29
C SER A 821 9.43 0.04 -3.41
N ILE A 822 10.18 0.42 -2.37
CA ILE A 822 10.84 1.73 -2.19
C ILE A 822 11.74 2.08 -3.37
N LYS A 823 12.65 1.15 -3.62
CA LYS A 823 13.60 1.14 -4.73
C LYS A 823 13.15 0.03 -5.66
N GLN A 824 13.73 -0.01 -6.86
CA GLN A 824 13.53 -1.11 -7.78
C GLN A 824 14.00 -2.41 -7.12
N PHE A 825 13.05 -3.24 -6.68
CA PHE A 825 13.28 -4.54 -6.10
C PHE A 825 13.17 -5.58 -7.22
N THR A 826 14.10 -6.52 -7.26
CA THR A 826 13.99 -7.66 -8.18
C THR A 826 14.51 -8.92 -7.51
N ALA A 827 13.60 -9.80 -7.11
CA ALA A 827 13.96 -11.14 -6.66
C ALA A 827 13.99 -12.09 -7.86
N SER A 828 15.15 -12.68 -8.14
CA SER A 828 15.21 -13.88 -8.99
C SER A 828 14.62 -15.07 -8.24
N ILE A 829 13.67 -15.77 -8.86
CA ILE A 829 13.04 -16.98 -8.32
C ILE A 829 13.34 -18.18 -9.23
N PRO A 830 13.24 -19.43 -8.74
CA PRO A 830 13.26 -20.60 -9.63
C PRO A 830 12.19 -20.47 -10.72
N PRO A 831 12.47 -20.83 -11.99
CA PRO A 831 11.47 -20.75 -13.05
C PRO A 831 10.24 -21.60 -12.75
N VAL A 832 9.09 -20.94 -12.58
CA VAL A 832 7.79 -21.56 -12.32
C VAL A 832 6.86 -21.37 -13.52
N LYS A 833 5.94 -22.33 -13.72
CA LYS A 833 5.11 -22.39 -14.93
C LYS A 833 3.64 -22.62 -14.64
N MET A 834 2.83 -21.97 -15.46
CA MET A 834 1.37 -22.12 -15.51
C MET A 834 0.99 -22.39 -16.97
N LYS A 835 0.18 -23.40 -17.22
CA LYS A 835 -0.52 -23.55 -18.50
C LYS A 835 -1.93 -22.97 -18.38
N ALA A 836 -2.32 -22.18 -19.37
CA ALA A 836 -3.71 -21.83 -19.62
C ALA A 836 -4.13 -22.57 -20.89
N THR A 837 -5.22 -23.33 -20.82
CA THR A 837 -5.72 -24.17 -21.92
C THR A 837 -7.16 -23.82 -22.27
N ILE A 838 -7.44 -23.51 -23.53
CA ILE A 838 -8.80 -23.26 -24.04
C ILE A 838 -9.52 -24.61 -24.18
N LEU A 839 -10.56 -24.82 -23.38
CA LEU A 839 -11.45 -25.99 -23.47
C LEU A 839 -12.66 -25.73 -24.37
N SER A 840 -13.07 -24.46 -24.52
CA SER A 840 -14.22 -24.05 -25.34
C SER A 840 -14.09 -22.58 -25.75
N PRO A 841 -14.59 -22.16 -26.92
CA PRO A 841 -15.06 -23.00 -28.02
C PRO A 841 -13.92 -23.60 -28.85
N ASP A 842 -14.20 -24.65 -29.62
CA ASP A 842 -13.19 -25.39 -30.41
C ASP A 842 -12.42 -24.53 -31.42
N ASN A 843 -13.00 -23.44 -31.92
CA ASN A 843 -12.35 -22.50 -32.84
C ASN A 843 -11.56 -21.36 -32.17
N ALA A 844 -11.71 -21.14 -30.86
CA ALA A 844 -10.99 -20.07 -30.15
C ALA A 844 -9.48 -20.34 -30.09
N GLN A 845 -8.68 -19.29 -30.25
CA GLN A 845 -7.21 -19.32 -30.14
C GLN A 845 -6.73 -18.21 -29.21
N PHE A 846 -5.62 -18.46 -28.52
CA PHE A 846 -4.91 -17.40 -27.82
C PHE A 846 -4.14 -16.49 -28.76
N GLU A 847 -4.13 -15.21 -28.43
CA GLU A 847 -3.22 -14.19 -28.93
C GLU A 847 -2.39 -13.69 -27.74
N ALA A 848 -1.10 -13.40 -27.96
CA ALA A 848 -0.21 -12.88 -26.93
C ALA A 848 0.62 -11.73 -27.51
N GLY A 849 0.64 -10.59 -26.80
CA GLY A 849 1.38 -9.41 -27.23
C GLY A 849 1.69 -8.46 -26.06
N PRO A 850 2.74 -7.62 -26.16
CA PRO A 850 3.09 -6.72 -25.07
C PRO A 850 2.01 -5.66 -24.86
N ALA A 851 1.72 -5.30 -23.61
CA ALA A 851 0.75 -4.27 -23.27
C ALA A 851 1.19 -2.86 -23.72
N TYR A 852 2.50 -2.61 -23.76
CA TYR A 852 3.10 -1.35 -24.21
C TYR A 852 4.18 -1.61 -25.29
N ASP A 853 4.26 -0.77 -26.32
CA ASP A 853 5.36 -0.84 -27.30
C ASP A 853 6.67 -0.31 -26.69
N LYS A 854 7.72 -1.15 -26.66
CA LYS A 854 8.99 -0.83 -26.01
C LYS A 854 9.78 0.33 -26.65
N LYS A 855 9.39 0.81 -27.84
CA LYS A 855 10.06 1.94 -28.54
C LYS A 855 9.42 3.28 -28.24
N SER A 856 8.09 3.37 -28.38
CA SER A 856 7.29 4.57 -28.12
C SER A 856 6.94 4.75 -26.65
N LYS A 857 6.94 3.65 -25.88
CA LYS A 857 6.43 3.55 -24.50
C LYS A 857 4.93 3.86 -24.35
N MET A 858 4.18 3.82 -25.44
CA MET A 858 2.72 3.96 -25.44
C MET A 858 2.05 2.58 -25.30
N PRO A 859 0.81 2.52 -24.75
CA PRO A 859 0.01 1.29 -24.76
C PRO A 859 -0.30 0.80 -26.17
N ASN A 860 -0.35 -0.52 -26.32
CA ASN A 860 -0.98 -1.18 -27.46
C ASN A 860 -2.49 -1.27 -27.20
N TYR A 861 -3.14 -0.10 -27.20
CA TYR A 861 -4.60 0.02 -27.03
C TYR A 861 -5.36 -0.88 -28.00
N TYR A 862 -6.38 -1.57 -27.50
CA TYR A 862 -7.36 -2.28 -28.31
C TYR A 862 -8.43 -1.33 -28.89
N TYR A 863 -8.66 -0.19 -28.22
CA TYR A 863 -9.50 0.92 -28.66
C TYR A 863 -9.12 2.24 -27.97
N GLY A 864 -9.50 3.39 -28.57
CA GLY A 864 -9.46 4.70 -27.90
C GLY A 864 -8.11 5.42 -27.84
N ALA A 865 -7.07 4.92 -28.52
CA ALA A 865 -5.75 5.57 -28.59
C ALA A 865 -5.78 7.03 -29.08
N ASP A 866 -6.75 7.36 -29.92
CA ASP A 866 -7.02 8.69 -30.48
C ASP A 866 -7.87 9.58 -29.56
N ALA A 867 -8.53 9.00 -28.55
CA ALA A 867 -9.34 9.71 -27.56
C ALA A 867 -8.53 10.22 -26.34
N ILE A 868 -7.27 9.78 -26.19
CA ILE A 868 -6.37 10.22 -25.11
C ILE A 868 -6.20 11.75 -25.18
N PRO A 869 -6.46 12.49 -24.09
CA PRO A 869 -6.36 13.93 -24.10
C PRO A 869 -4.90 14.39 -24.26
N LYS A 870 -4.71 15.54 -24.91
CA LYS A 870 -3.42 16.23 -24.90
C LYS A 870 -3.09 16.65 -23.47
N GLN A 871 -1.94 16.19 -23.00
CA GLN A 871 -1.42 16.45 -21.67
C GLN A 871 -0.87 17.88 -21.56
N GLY A 872 -0.77 18.37 -20.32
CA GLY A 872 -0.14 19.65 -20.00
C GLY A 872 1.37 19.51 -19.74
N THR A 873 1.90 20.48 -19.00
CA THR A 873 3.22 20.39 -18.37
C THR A 873 3.09 20.39 -16.86
N ASP A 874 4.09 19.85 -16.16
CA ASP A 874 4.24 20.03 -14.71
C ASP A 874 4.64 21.48 -14.36
N ASP A 875 4.71 21.80 -13.06
CA ASP A 875 5.16 23.11 -12.54
C ASP A 875 6.61 23.47 -12.96
N ASN A 876 7.41 22.49 -13.40
CA ASN A 876 8.77 22.69 -13.91
C ASN A 876 8.82 22.89 -15.44
N GLY A 877 7.69 22.77 -16.14
CA GLY A 877 7.60 22.90 -17.60
C GLY A 877 7.92 21.62 -18.39
N HIS A 878 8.09 20.46 -17.75
CA HIS A 878 8.22 19.16 -18.41
C HIS A 878 6.86 18.70 -18.94
N ALA A 879 6.83 18.05 -20.11
CA ALA A 879 5.60 17.44 -20.63
C ALA A 879 5.14 16.28 -19.73
N ILE A 880 3.87 16.31 -19.32
CA ILE A 880 3.24 15.22 -18.56
C ILE A 880 3.03 14.02 -19.49
N ASN A 881 3.51 12.84 -19.10
CA ASN A 881 3.19 11.60 -19.81
C ASN A 881 1.72 11.26 -19.58
N PRO A 882 0.95 10.80 -20.60
CA PRO A 882 -0.45 10.46 -20.40
C PRO A 882 -0.63 9.27 -19.45
N GLU A 883 0.36 8.38 -19.38
CA GLU A 883 0.30 7.14 -18.60
C GLU A 883 1.67 6.71 -18.05
N VAL A 884 1.66 5.73 -17.14
CA VAL A 884 2.83 4.98 -16.65
C VAL A 884 3.09 3.77 -17.57
N PRO A 885 4.19 3.74 -18.35
CA PRO A 885 4.47 2.65 -19.29
C PRO A 885 4.86 1.35 -18.59
N ASP A 886 4.37 0.21 -19.09
CA ASP A 886 4.73 -1.10 -18.54
C ASP A 886 5.28 -2.09 -19.58
N LEU A 887 6.60 -2.22 -19.62
CA LEU A 887 7.29 -2.70 -20.83
C LEU A 887 7.51 -4.21 -20.90
N GLU A 888 7.26 -4.98 -19.85
CA GLU A 888 7.37 -6.46 -19.87
C GLU A 888 6.01 -7.16 -19.69
N VAL A 889 4.93 -6.43 -19.38
CA VAL A 889 3.58 -7.00 -19.28
C VAL A 889 3.12 -7.49 -20.66
N THR A 890 2.63 -8.72 -20.69
CA THR A 890 2.00 -9.36 -21.84
C THR A 890 0.49 -9.43 -21.64
N VAL A 891 -0.28 -8.99 -22.63
CA VAL A 891 -1.70 -9.29 -22.74
C VAL A 891 -1.83 -10.68 -23.36
N LEU A 892 -2.53 -11.58 -22.68
CA LEU A 892 -3.02 -12.84 -23.23
C LEU A 892 -4.51 -12.69 -23.50
N SER A 893 -4.96 -12.91 -24.73
CA SER A 893 -6.34 -12.64 -25.15
C SER A 893 -6.92 -13.73 -26.05
N ILE A 894 -8.25 -13.78 -26.12
CA ILE A 894 -9.02 -14.58 -27.08
C ILE A 894 -10.02 -13.63 -27.75
N THR A 895 -9.91 -13.46 -29.06
CA THR A 895 -10.77 -12.56 -29.86
C THR A 895 -11.79 -13.39 -30.64
N LEU A 896 -13.09 -13.07 -30.52
CA LEU A 896 -14.21 -13.81 -31.12
C LEU A 896 -15.23 -12.86 -31.77
N PRO A 897 -15.94 -13.27 -32.84
CA PRO A 897 -16.86 -12.40 -33.59
C PRO A 897 -18.13 -11.98 -32.81
N GLY A 898 -18.57 -12.78 -31.82
CA GLY A 898 -19.78 -12.50 -31.03
C GLY A 898 -21.10 -12.58 -31.81
N ASP A 899 -21.10 -13.24 -32.96
CA ASP A 899 -22.25 -13.52 -33.84
C ASP A 899 -23.05 -14.77 -33.42
N VAL A 900 -22.61 -15.48 -32.38
CA VAL A 900 -23.29 -16.62 -31.76
C VAL A 900 -23.18 -16.56 -30.23
N ASP A 901 -24.07 -17.28 -29.54
CA ASP A 901 -23.89 -17.58 -28.11
C ASP A 901 -22.56 -18.32 -27.90
N THR A 902 -21.76 -17.86 -26.94
CA THR A 902 -20.37 -18.27 -26.76
C THR A 902 -20.13 -18.69 -25.31
N ASN A 903 -19.46 -19.83 -25.11
CA ASN A 903 -18.97 -20.29 -23.82
C ASN A 903 -17.44 -20.40 -23.90
N ILE A 904 -16.72 -19.42 -23.34
CA ILE A 904 -15.25 -19.38 -23.31
C ILE A 904 -14.80 -20.10 -22.03
N GLN A 905 -14.03 -21.18 -22.14
CA GLN A 905 -13.50 -21.91 -20.98
C GLN A 905 -11.99 -21.95 -21.02
N VAL A 906 -11.35 -21.41 -19.98
CA VAL A 906 -9.89 -21.41 -19.80
C VAL A 906 -9.55 -22.14 -18.50
N TRP A 907 -8.85 -23.27 -18.65
CA TRP A 907 -8.36 -24.08 -17.54
C TRP A 907 -6.91 -23.72 -17.23
N TRP A 908 -6.67 -23.32 -15.98
CA TRP A 908 -5.39 -22.86 -15.46
C TRP A 908 -4.73 -23.97 -14.61
N GLN A 909 -3.52 -24.32 -14.99
CA GLN A 909 -2.83 -25.55 -14.62
C GLN A 909 -1.40 -25.21 -14.16
N PRO A 910 -1.15 -25.06 -12.85
CA PRO A 910 0.20 -24.89 -12.33
C PRO A 910 1.04 -26.15 -12.57
N GLU A 911 2.27 -25.99 -13.05
CA GLU A 911 3.18 -27.12 -13.26
C GLU A 911 3.91 -27.49 -11.97
N TYR A 912 3.20 -28.19 -11.07
CA TYR A 912 3.77 -28.75 -9.85
C TYR A 912 4.89 -29.75 -10.13
N ALA A 913 5.92 -29.76 -9.26
CA ALA A 913 7.00 -30.74 -9.32
C ALA A 913 6.51 -32.20 -9.16
N GLU A 914 5.43 -32.40 -8.40
CA GLU A 914 4.70 -33.67 -8.27
C GLU A 914 3.25 -33.45 -8.75
N ALA A 915 2.97 -33.84 -10.00
CA ALA A 915 1.64 -33.75 -10.61
C ALA A 915 0.85 -35.06 -10.43
N ILE A 916 -0.35 -34.96 -9.86
CA ILE A 916 -1.26 -36.10 -9.65
C ILE A 916 -2.13 -36.35 -10.90
N ASP A 917 -2.78 -37.50 -10.99
CA ASP A 917 -3.61 -37.83 -12.16
C ASP A 917 -4.84 -36.92 -12.31
N ALA A 918 -5.33 -36.32 -11.22
CA ALA A 918 -6.38 -35.30 -11.28
C ALA A 918 -5.94 -34.07 -12.10
N ASP A 919 -4.69 -33.62 -11.93
CA ASP A 919 -4.14 -32.43 -12.61
C ASP A 919 -4.10 -32.58 -14.15
N LYS A 920 -4.19 -33.82 -14.66
CA LYS A 920 -4.05 -34.18 -16.08
C LYS A 920 -5.38 -34.26 -16.82
N ASN A 921 -6.49 -34.37 -16.09
CA ASN A 921 -7.82 -34.57 -16.68
C ASN A 921 -8.55 -33.21 -16.80
N PRO A 922 -9.05 -32.82 -17.98
CA PRO A 922 -9.79 -31.58 -18.13
C PRO A 922 -11.10 -31.62 -17.32
N PRO A 923 -11.50 -30.50 -16.68
CA PRO A 923 -12.80 -30.40 -16.03
C PRO A 923 -13.95 -30.63 -17.02
N LYS A 924 -15.08 -31.13 -16.51
CA LYS A 924 -16.31 -31.26 -17.30
C LYS A 924 -16.80 -29.87 -17.73
N SER A 925 -17.25 -29.72 -18.98
CA SER A 925 -18.00 -28.54 -19.38
C SER A 925 -19.40 -28.59 -18.78
N VAL A 926 -19.76 -27.57 -17.99
CA VAL A 926 -21.06 -27.45 -17.30
C VAL A 926 -21.51 -25.98 -17.38
N ALA A 927 -22.78 -25.73 -17.70
CA ALA A 927 -23.34 -24.38 -17.80
C ALA A 927 -23.27 -23.62 -16.47
N LEU A 928 -23.03 -22.30 -16.50
CA LEU A 928 -22.87 -21.48 -15.28
C LEU A 928 -24.13 -21.50 -14.38
N SER A 929 -25.32 -21.70 -14.94
CA SER A 929 -26.57 -21.92 -14.18
C SER A 929 -26.52 -23.15 -13.28
N ASP A 930 -25.82 -24.20 -13.74
CA ASP A 930 -25.82 -25.55 -13.19
C ASP A 930 -24.56 -25.79 -12.33
N TRP A 931 -23.72 -24.77 -12.19
CA TRP A 931 -22.60 -24.78 -11.26
C TRP A 931 -23.11 -24.98 -9.82
N SER A 932 -22.46 -25.92 -9.14
CA SER A 932 -22.69 -26.33 -7.76
C SER A 932 -21.41 -26.94 -7.22
N LEU A 933 -21.30 -27.17 -5.91
CA LEU A 933 -20.07 -27.74 -5.33
C LEU A 933 -19.66 -29.09 -5.98
N THR A 934 -20.59 -29.88 -6.51
CA THR A 934 -20.32 -31.21 -7.08
C THR A 934 -20.44 -31.31 -8.62
N SER A 935 -20.62 -30.21 -9.35
CA SER A 935 -20.87 -30.27 -10.80
C SER A 935 -19.66 -30.71 -11.64
N HIS A 936 -18.44 -30.36 -11.21
CA HIS A 936 -17.17 -30.73 -11.84
C HIS A 936 -16.46 -31.76 -10.97
#